data_AF-A0A936QMI1-F1
#
_entry.id   AF-A0A936QMI1-F1
#
_cell.length_a   1.000
_cell.length_b   1.000
_cell.length_c   1.000
_cell.angle_alpha   90.00
_cell.angle_beta   90.00
_cell.angle_gamma   90.00
#
_symmetry.space_group_name_H-M   'P 1'
#
loop_
_entity.id
_entity.type
_entity.pdbx_description
1 polymer ?
#
loop_
_entity_poly.entity_id
_entity_poly.type
_entity_poly.pdbx_seq_one_letter_code
_entity_poly.pdbx_strand_id
1 'polypeptide(L)'
;MGGTTVREMAFRAELLRLTIPAHGLRFRELMDTLPPERFLDTIQVQLEEYAKLRNPSRKLSEAEIQAEVVSILGGEDPETYGTWVHYPWSDRLVHTLPEAEFAFVRTNRNRNKITAEEQEKLSRLKVGVIGLSVGQSVSLAMALERSFGEIRLADFDTLDLSNLNRLRSGIHNLGLNKALMTAREIAELDPYLNVVCYTDGLTKENMDAFFTEGGQLDVLVEECDSVEIKILARQKAKTLGIPVVMDMSDRGCLDIERFDLEPERPLMHGWIDHLDLEAASRPMSAEEKVPYMLPITGVDTLSPRMKASVIELGQTVSTWPQLATSVVLGGALAGDAVRRIALGHLQSSGRWYIDLDELVADKATTSSIGLQKMPAAFDLSQRLLEEIQNWLGQAPADAIALDKLALEALLKAGGLAPSAGNVQPWKFLWEKERLVLLHDTTRSFSQLDPDHRIAYIALGACMENIALKGKELGFQVAIEMDGAPAPCIASFCFRELPSGGQDQTEWDGLAAQIPTRCTDRKISRSGPLAQESRQRILAASNSMPGVQGKLYTEPADLAEIGAIYGAAERIRVLNGTAHEQYFSREIRWDIGSVQATKDGLDIATLTNGPMDLAVLRVAADPRTRELLASWGGGRNLELAAEAAVRNSAAVLLVSITAGDIQAVLSGGRVVERTWLAATECGLAVQPICSPIFLSHLLPHRLPELSVSEEAELKGLRSRMNRLFGTGANASMLFLMRLSIAEANVVRSLRLDIEDVLAKRNIHPN
;
A
#
# COMPACT_ATOMS: atom_id res chain seq x y z
N MET A 1 -38.27 0.96 -8.78
CA MET A 1 -38.78 1.47 -7.49
C MET A 1 -40.19 0.93 -7.29
N GLY A 2 -40.29 -0.35 -6.91
CA GLY A 2 -41.55 -0.96 -6.47
C GLY A 2 -41.67 -0.77 -4.97
N GLY A 3 -42.85 -0.41 -4.49
CA GLY A 3 -43.08 -0.03 -3.10
C GLY A 3 -42.62 -1.10 -2.12
N THR A 4 -41.64 -0.75 -1.30
CA THR A 4 -41.22 -1.51 -0.12
C THR A 4 -42.45 -1.67 0.78
N THR A 5 -42.81 -2.91 1.10
CA THR A 5 -44.01 -3.19 1.89
C THR A 5 -43.83 -2.68 3.34
N VAL A 6 -44.92 -2.32 4.01
CA VAL A 6 -44.90 -1.89 5.44
C VAL A 6 -44.20 -2.93 6.34
N ARG A 7 -44.29 -4.21 5.97
CA ARG A 7 -43.63 -5.34 6.64
C ARG A 7 -42.10 -5.32 6.49
N GLU A 8 -41.58 -4.89 5.34
CA GLU A 8 -40.14 -4.80 5.09
C GLU A 8 -39.48 -3.70 5.93
N MET A 9 -40.21 -2.62 6.25
CA MET A 9 -39.74 -1.55 7.14
C MET A 9 -39.98 -1.82 8.63
N ALA A 10 -40.78 -2.82 8.99
CA ALA A 10 -41.05 -3.13 10.40
C ALA A 10 -39.81 -3.75 11.07
N PHE A 11 -39.28 -3.08 12.10
CA PHE A 11 -38.12 -3.57 12.88
C PHE A 11 -38.34 -3.49 14.39
N ARG A 12 -39.45 -2.88 14.85
CA ARG A 12 -39.80 -2.79 16.27
C ARG A 12 -40.73 -3.94 16.65
N ALA A 13 -40.41 -4.62 17.74
CA ALA A 13 -41.34 -5.55 18.36
C ALA A 13 -42.48 -4.78 19.05
N GLU A 14 -43.69 -5.31 19.00
CA GLU A 14 -44.83 -4.75 19.76
C GLU A 14 -44.87 -5.40 21.14
N LEU A 15 -44.70 -4.60 22.20
CA LEU A 15 -44.76 -5.05 23.59
C LEU A 15 -46.19 -4.91 24.13
N LEU A 16 -46.87 -6.04 24.35
CA LEU A 16 -48.27 -6.12 24.73
C LEU A 16 -48.40 -6.61 26.18
N ARG A 17 -48.66 -5.66 27.08
CA ARG A 17 -49.00 -5.93 28.49
C ARG A 17 -50.51 -6.00 28.65
N LEU A 18 -51.08 -7.16 28.96
CA LEU A 18 -52.54 -7.36 28.96
C LEU A 18 -53.27 -6.57 30.05
N THR A 19 -52.56 -6.09 31.06
CA THR A 19 -53.06 -5.13 32.06
C THR A 19 -53.42 -3.77 31.44
N ILE A 20 -52.93 -3.46 30.24
CA ILE A 20 -53.26 -2.25 29.47
C ILE A 20 -54.37 -2.60 28.46
N PRO A 21 -55.57 -2.00 28.55
CA PRO A 21 -56.73 -2.38 27.73
C PRO A 21 -56.49 -2.37 26.22
N ALA A 22 -55.73 -1.38 25.71
CA ALA A 22 -55.39 -1.28 24.29
C ALA A 22 -54.50 -2.44 23.81
N HIS A 23 -53.55 -2.87 24.65
CA HIS A 23 -52.70 -4.02 24.35
C HIS A 23 -53.50 -5.32 24.36
N GLY A 24 -54.45 -5.47 25.29
CA GLY A 24 -55.35 -6.62 25.33
C GLY A 24 -56.24 -6.74 24.08
N LEU A 25 -56.68 -5.62 23.50
CA LEU A 25 -57.39 -5.61 22.21
C LEU A 25 -56.46 -6.07 21.07
N ARG A 26 -55.25 -5.51 20.98
CA ARG A 26 -54.26 -5.89 19.96
C ARG A 26 -53.83 -7.35 20.07
N PHE A 27 -53.64 -7.86 21.30
CA PHE A 27 -53.34 -9.26 21.55
C PHE A 27 -54.44 -10.18 21.00
N ARG A 28 -55.72 -9.89 21.28
CA ARG A 28 -56.84 -10.68 20.73
C ARG A 28 -56.90 -10.64 19.21
N GLU A 29 -56.67 -9.48 18.61
CA GLU A 29 -56.58 -9.35 17.14
C GLU A 29 -55.48 -10.26 16.57
N LEU A 30 -54.31 -10.30 17.18
CA LEU A 30 -53.21 -11.17 16.76
C LEU A 30 -53.53 -12.65 16.97
N MET A 31 -54.19 -13.00 18.08
CA MET A 31 -54.66 -14.37 18.35
C MET A 31 -55.67 -14.86 17.31
N ASP A 32 -56.53 -13.98 16.81
CA ASP A 32 -57.54 -14.31 15.79
C ASP A 32 -56.95 -14.37 14.36
N THR A 33 -55.84 -13.67 14.10
CA THR A 33 -55.28 -13.50 12.75
C THR A 33 -54.08 -14.38 12.47
N LEU A 34 -53.24 -14.66 13.46
CA LEU A 34 -52.05 -15.50 13.31
C LEU A 34 -52.40 -16.98 13.54
N PRO A 35 -51.75 -17.91 12.81
CA PRO A 35 -52.00 -19.32 13.01
C PRO A 35 -51.33 -19.83 14.31
N PRO A 36 -51.90 -20.83 15.01
CA PRO A 36 -51.46 -21.23 16.35
C PRO A 36 -49.98 -21.61 16.49
N GLU A 37 -49.35 -22.13 15.44
CA GLU A 37 -47.92 -22.46 15.41
C GLU A 37 -46.98 -21.24 15.54
N ARG A 38 -47.52 -20.03 15.48
CA ARG A 38 -46.80 -18.78 15.68
C ARG A 38 -46.82 -18.29 17.14
N PHE A 39 -47.60 -18.94 17.99
CA PHE A 39 -47.69 -18.62 19.40
C PHE A 39 -46.70 -19.45 20.20
N LEU A 40 -45.88 -18.77 21.01
CA LEU A 40 -44.94 -19.39 21.92
C LEU A 40 -45.13 -18.83 23.32
N ASP A 41 -45.97 -19.52 24.10
CA ASP A 41 -46.06 -19.27 25.53
C ASP A 41 -45.13 -20.21 26.29
N THR A 42 -44.14 -19.61 26.96
CA THR A 42 -43.21 -20.32 27.84
C THR A 42 -43.07 -19.62 29.18
N ILE A 43 -44.04 -18.79 29.58
CA ILE A 43 -43.95 -17.95 30.78
C ILE A 43 -43.72 -18.80 32.03
N GLN A 44 -44.37 -19.96 32.12
CA GLN A 44 -44.20 -20.89 33.23
C GLN A 44 -42.74 -21.36 33.38
N VAL A 45 -42.09 -21.76 32.29
CA VAL A 45 -40.69 -22.21 32.31
C VAL A 45 -39.77 -21.08 32.78
N GLN A 46 -40.04 -19.86 32.32
CA GLN A 46 -39.27 -18.68 32.68
C GLN A 46 -39.46 -18.29 34.16
N LEU A 47 -40.69 -18.36 34.67
CA LEU A 47 -41.03 -18.13 36.08
C LEU A 47 -40.31 -19.15 36.99
N GLU A 48 -40.28 -20.42 36.60
CA GLU A 48 -39.56 -21.46 37.33
C GLU A 48 -38.04 -21.22 37.33
N GLU A 49 -37.49 -20.74 36.21
CA GLU A 49 -36.08 -20.33 36.14
C GLU A 49 -35.81 -19.13 37.05
N TYR A 50 -36.66 -18.10 37.02
CA TYR A 50 -36.56 -16.94 37.88
C TYR A 50 -36.61 -17.32 39.36
N ALA A 51 -37.56 -18.17 39.77
CA ALA A 51 -37.67 -18.73 41.12
C ALA A 51 -36.37 -19.41 41.59
N LYS A 52 -35.77 -20.24 40.73
CA LYS A 52 -34.48 -20.90 41.02
C LYS A 52 -33.35 -19.87 41.19
N LEU A 53 -33.26 -18.90 40.28
CA LEU A 53 -32.18 -17.91 40.26
C LEU A 53 -32.25 -16.90 41.41
N ARG A 54 -33.43 -16.66 42.00
CA ARG A 54 -33.61 -15.88 43.24
C ARG A 54 -33.09 -16.61 44.48
N ASN A 55 -32.91 -17.93 44.42
CA ASN A 55 -32.55 -18.79 45.54
C ASN A 55 -31.20 -19.53 45.33
N PRO A 56 -30.09 -18.85 44.99
CA PRO A 56 -28.85 -19.52 44.56
C PRO A 56 -28.14 -20.31 45.67
N SER A 57 -28.43 -20.03 46.95
CA SER A 57 -27.80 -20.68 48.10
C SER A 57 -28.29 -22.11 48.35
N ARG A 58 -29.39 -22.53 47.71
CA ARG A 58 -29.97 -23.86 47.87
C ARG A 58 -30.63 -24.35 46.60
N LYS A 59 -30.63 -25.66 46.38
CA LYS A 59 -31.40 -26.26 45.28
C LYS A 59 -32.84 -26.47 45.72
N LEU A 60 -33.79 -25.80 45.06
CA LEU A 60 -35.22 -25.96 45.32
C LEU A 60 -35.73 -27.31 44.77
N SER A 61 -36.61 -27.97 45.51
CA SER A 61 -37.44 -29.07 45.01
C SER A 61 -38.55 -28.54 44.08
N GLU A 62 -39.17 -29.43 43.30
CA GLU A 62 -40.24 -29.05 42.37
C GLU A 62 -41.43 -28.37 43.08
N ALA A 63 -41.84 -28.89 44.24
CA ALA A 63 -42.90 -28.28 45.05
C ALA A 63 -42.52 -26.87 45.55
N GLU A 64 -41.25 -26.66 45.92
CA GLU A 64 -40.76 -25.35 46.36
C GLU A 64 -40.65 -24.35 45.19
N ILE A 65 -40.29 -24.83 44.00
CA ILE A 65 -40.28 -24.01 42.78
C ILE A 65 -41.71 -23.53 42.49
N GLN A 66 -42.70 -24.43 42.50
CA GLN A 66 -44.09 -24.05 42.24
C GLN A 66 -44.64 -23.09 43.30
N ALA A 67 -44.28 -23.28 44.58
CA ALA A 67 -44.66 -22.34 45.64
C ALA A 67 -44.05 -20.95 45.42
N GLU A 68 -42.80 -20.88 44.97
CA GLU A 68 -42.14 -19.61 44.62
C GLU A 68 -42.76 -18.95 43.39
N VAL A 69 -43.16 -19.73 42.37
CA VAL A 69 -43.87 -19.20 41.19
C VAL A 69 -45.21 -18.58 41.61
N VAL A 70 -45.99 -19.25 42.46
CA VAL A 70 -47.25 -18.69 43.01
C VAL A 70 -46.99 -17.39 43.78
N SER A 71 -45.89 -17.33 44.54
CA SER A 71 -45.46 -16.13 45.25
C SER A 71 -45.09 -14.99 44.30
N ILE A 72 -44.35 -15.28 43.22
CA ILE A 72 -43.95 -14.31 42.18
C ILE A 72 -45.18 -13.73 41.47
N LEU A 73 -46.14 -14.57 41.10
CA LEU A 73 -47.38 -14.15 40.43
C LEU A 73 -48.25 -13.24 41.30
N GLY A 74 -48.15 -13.33 42.63
CA GLY A 74 -48.88 -12.44 43.54
C GLY A 74 -50.41 -12.50 43.40
N GLY A 75 -50.95 -13.60 42.84
CA GLY A 75 -52.37 -13.76 42.54
C GLY A 75 -52.81 -13.27 41.15
N GLU A 76 -51.89 -12.77 40.31
CA GLU A 76 -52.16 -12.50 38.89
C GLU A 76 -52.29 -13.80 38.09
N ASP A 77 -53.10 -13.76 37.03
CA ASP A 77 -53.22 -14.88 36.09
C ASP A 77 -51.92 -14.97 35.25
N PRO A 78 -51.27 -16.15 35.16
CA PRO A 78 -50.09 -16.35 34.33
C PRO A 78 -50.22 -15.81 32.90
N GLU A 79 -51.40 -15.91 32.27
CA GLU A 79 -51.65 -15.40 30.91
C GLU A 79 -51.49 -13.87 30.83
N THR A 80 -51.89 -13.18 31.91
CA THR A 80 -51.82 -11.72 32.02
C THR A 80 -50.51 -11.21 32.61
N TYR A 81 -49.77 -12.07 33.30
CA TYR A 81 -48.49 -11.77 33.92
C TYR A 81 -47.39 -11.64 32.86
N GLY A 82 -46.57 -10.59 32.94
CA GLY A 82 -45.48 -10.37 31.98
C GLY A 82 -45.87 -9.61 30.73
N THR A 83 -45.22 -9.95 29.62
CA THR A 83 -45.37 -9.24 28.33
C THR A 83 -45.47 -10.22 27.18
N TRP A 84 -46.47 -10.03 26.34
CA TRP A 84 -46.57 -10.67 25.04
C TRP A 84 -45.83 -9.82 24.00
N VAL A 85 -44.92 -10.43 23.26
CA VAL A 85 -44.06 -9.75 22.29
C VAL A 85 -44.42 -10.23 20.90
N HIS A 86 -44.96 -9.32 20.08
CA HIS A 86 -45.22 -9.60 18.66
C HIS A 86 -44.03 -9.13 17.81
N TYR A 87 -43.54 -10.01 16.94
CA TYR A 87 -42.49 -9.73 15.96
C TYR A 87 -43.10 -9.65 14.54
N PRO A 88 -43.43 -8.45 14.04
CA PRO A 88 -44.20 -8.30 12.80
C PRO A 88 -43.51 -8.84 11.54
N TRP A 89 -42.18 -8.95 11.56
CA TRP A 89 -41.43 -9.48 10.41
C TRP A 89 -41.53 -11.01 10.30
N SER A 90 -41.62 -11.71 11.43
CA SER A 90 -41.68 -13.19 11.48
C SER A 90 -43.08 -13.73 11.81
N ASP A 91 -44.04 -12.83 12.04
CA ASP A 91 -45.41 -13.11 12.47
C ASP A 91 -45.42 -14.02 13.71
N ARG A 92 -44.57 -13.74 14.71
CA ARG A 92 -44.46 -14.54 15.95
C ARG A 92 -44.98 -13.76 17.14
N LEU A 93 -45.69 -14.43 18.03
CA LEU A 93 -46.16 -13.86 19.30
C LEU A 93 -45.61 -14.71 20.44
N VAL A 94 -44.75 -14.11 21.28
CA VAL A 94 -43.98 -14.81 22.31
C VAL A 94 -44.30 -14.24 23.68
N HIS A 95 -44.64 -15.09 24.65
CA HIS A 95 -44.87 -14.67 26.04
C HIS A 95 -43.57 -14.71 26.84
N THR A 96 -43.22 -13.59 27.47
CA THR A 96 -41.99 -13.47 28.26
C THR A 96 -42.21 -12.72 29.57
N LEU A 97 -41.29 -12.92 30.52
CA LEU A 97 -41.24 -12.20 31.80
C LEU A 97 -41.30 -10.67 31.61
N PRO A 98 -41.84 -9.92 32.59
CA PRO A 98 -41.68 -8.47 32.67
C PRO A 98 -40.21 -8.05 32.58
N GLU A 99 -39.95 -6.85 32.04
CA GLU A 99 -38.59 -6.37 31.73
C GLU A 99 -37.56 -6.57 32.84
N ALA A 100 -37.88 -6.18 34.09
CA ALA A 100 -36.95 -6.28 35.20
C ALA A 100 -36.53 -7.73 35.51
N GLU A 101 -37.48 -8.65 35.43
CA GLU A 101 -37.28 -10.07 35.71
C GLU A 101 -36.60 -10.77 34.54
N PHE A 102 -37.00 -10.43 33.30
CA PHE A 102 -36.33 -10.85 32.09
C PHE A 102 -34.85 -10.44 32.09
N ALA A 103 -34.55 -9.18 32.41
CA ALA A 103 -33.19 -8.68 32.51
C ALA A 103 -32.42 -9.44 33.60
N PHE A 104 -33.02 -9.60 34.80
CA PHE A 104 -32.40 -10.36 35.89
C PHE A 104 -32.06 -11.80 35.48
N VAL A 105 -33.00 -12.53 34.87
CA VAL A 105 -32.78 -13.92 34.43
C VAL A 105 -31.67 -13.99 33.41
N ARG A 106 -31.70 -13.14 32.37
CA ARG A 106 -30.69 -13.12 31.31
C ARG A 106 -29.28 -12.78 31.81
N THR A 107 -29.15 -11.83 32.74
CA THR A 107 -27.83 -11.36 33.21
C THR A 107 -27.35 -12.07 34.48
N ASN A 108 -28.17 -12.92 35.12
CA ASN A 108 -27.86 -13.53 36.42
C ASN A 108 -26.50 -14.24 36.44
N ARG A 109 -26.19 -15.02 35.39
CA ARG A 109 -24.93 -15.77 35.30
C ARG A 109 -23.69 -14.89 35.11
N ASN A 110 -23.89 -13.66 34.64
CA ASN A 110 -22.83 -12.67 34.43
C ASN A 110 -22.72 -11.63 35.55
N ARG A 111 -23.58 -11.69 36.58
CA ARG A 111 -23.73 -10.68 37.64
C ARG A 111 -22.47 -10.31 38.44
N ASN A 112 -21.42 -11.13 38.41
CA ASN A 112 -20.15 -10.84 39.08
C ASN A 112 -19.05 -10.42 38.10
N LYS A 113 -19.28 -10.58 36.79
CA LYS A 113 -18.43 -10.03 35.73
C LYS A 113 -18.87 -8.64 35.29
N ILE A 114 -20.19 -8.40 35.33
CA ILE A 114 -20.83 -7.10 35.24
C ILE A 114 -21.81 -7.04 36.41
N THR A 115 -21.42 -6.31 37.46
CA THR A 115 -22.16 -6.14 38.70
C THR A 115 -23.52 -5.47 38.47
N ALA A 116 -24.44 -5.59 39.42
CA ALA A 116 -25.75 -4.96 39.31
C ALA A 116 -25.65 -3.43 39.16
N GLU A 117 -24.68 -2.79 39.85
CA GLU A 117 -24.39 -1.37 39.72
C GLU A 117 -23.87 -1.01 38.33
N GLU A 118 -22.94 -1.81 37.80
CA GLU A 118 -22.43 -1.64 36.43
C GLU A 118 -23.54 -1.87 35.38
N GLN A 119 -24.43 -2.84 35.59
CA GLN A 119 -25.59 -3.08 34.71
C GLN A 119 -26.55 -1.89 34.72
N GLU A 120 -26.81 -1.28 35.88
CA GLU A 120 -27.63 -0.07 35.96
C GLU A 120 -26.99 1.13 35.24
N LYS A 121 -25.66 1.26 35.34
CA LYS A 121 -24.93 2.30 34.62
C LYS A 121 -25.01 2.08 33.11
N LEU A 122 -24.77 0.85 32.66
CA LEU A 122 -24.79 0.48 31.24
C LEU A 122 -26.19 0.56 30.62
N SER A 123 -27.26 0.29 31.38
CA SER A 123 -28.64 0.39 30.90
C SER A 123 -29.10 1.82 30.59
N ARG A 124 -28.29 2.83 30.92
CA ARG A 124 -28.52 4.25 30.59
C ARG A 124 -27.69 4.72 29.40
N LEU A 125 -26.76 3.89 28.92
CA LEU A 125 -25.81 4.23 27.87
C LEU A 125 -26.51 4.39 26.51
N LYS A 126 -26.16 5.45 25.79
CA LYS A 126 -26.56 5.74 24.41
C LYS A 126 -25.36 5.52 23.49
N VAL A 127 -25.43 4.49 22.65
CA VAL A 127 -24.32 4.13 21.73
C VAL A 127 -24.72 4.41 20.30
N GLY A 128 -23.87 5.11 19.54
CA GLY A 128 -24.02 5.24 18.10
C GLY A 128 -23.15 4.22 17.37
N VAL A 129 -23.67 3.57 16.34
CA VAL A 129 -22.92 2.65 15.47
C VAL A 129 -23.12 3.06 14.02
N ILE A 130 -22.03 3.40 13.33
CA ILE A 130 -22.03 3.76 11.90
C ILE A 130 -21.36 2.62 11.14
N GLY A 131 -22.04 2.05 10.14
CA GLY A 131 -21.58 0.88 9.40
C GLY A 131 -21.89 -0.43 10.13
N LEU A 132 -22.65 -1.30 9.49
CA LEU A 132 -23.20 -2.52 10.07
C LEU A 132 -22.72 -3.77 9.33
N SER A 133 -21.47 -3.71 8.86
CA SER A 133 -20.65 -4.90 8.65
C SER A 133 -20.10 -5.36 10.01
N VAL A 134 -18.95 -4.84 10.42
CA VAL A 134 -18.37 -5.11 11.74
C VAL A 134 -19.27 -4.61 12.87
N GLY A 135 -19.89 -3.44 12.68
CA GLY A 135 -20.81 -2.84 13.65
C GLY A 135 -22.02 -3.72 13.99
N GLN A 136 -22.45 -4.64 13.11
CA GLN A 136 -23.47 -5.65 13.47
C GLN A 136 -22.96 -6.53 14.61
N SER A 137 -21.74 -7.07 14.48
CA SER A 137 -21.15 -7.94 15.50
C SER A 137 -20.95 -7.20 16.83
N VAL A 138 -20.56 -5.92 16.79
CA VAL A 138 -20.45 -5.07 17.99
C VAL A 138 -21.82 -4.90 18.65
N SER A 139 -22.83 -4.54 17.87
CA SER A 139 -24.20 -4.30 18.34
C SER A 139 -24.80 -5.54 19.00
N LEU A 140 -24.65 -6.71 18.37
CA LEU A 140 -25.14 -7.98 18.90
C LEU A 140 -24.39 -8.42 20.16
N ALA A 141 -23.06 -8.23 20.22
CA ALA A 141 -22.28 -8.52 21.42
C ALA A 141 -22.76 -7.67 22.61
N MET A 142 -22.97 -6.37 22.41
CA MET A 142 -23.48 -5.50 23.46
C MET A 142 -24.93 -5.86 23.87
N ALA A 143 -25.79 -6.24 22.91
CA ALA A 143 -27.16 -6.66 23.19
C ALA A 143 -27.23 -7.99 23.98
N LEU A 144 -26.31 -8.91 23.72
CA LEU A 144 -26.19 -10.17 24.47
C LEU A 144 -25.83 -9.92 25.95
N GLU A 145 -24.98 -8.92 26.20
CA GLU A 145 -24.58 -8.50 27.55
C GLU A 145 -25.54 -7.52 28.22
N ARG A 146 -26.51 -6.99 27.44
CA ARG A 146 -27.42 -5.90 27.84
C ARG A 146 -26.64 -4.67 28.33
N SER A 147 -25.57 -4.30 27.60
CA SER A 147 -24.61 -3.25 27.97
C SER A 147 -24.90 -1.86 27.38
N PHE A 148 -26.12 -1.63 26.91
CA PHE A 148 -26.62 -0.30 26.54
C PHE A 148 -28.11 -0.14 26.91
N GLY A 149 -28.57 1.10 27.01
CA GLY A 149 -29.99 1.45 27.10
C GLY A 149 -30.62 1.78 25.75
N GLU A 150 -29.88 2.50 24.92
CA GLU A 150 -30.27 2.84 23.55
C GLU A 150 -29.09 2.68 22.59
N ILE A 151 -29.37 2.15 21.41
CA ILE A 151 -28.39 2.06 20.32
C ILE A 151 -28.95 2.69 19.05
N ARG A 152 -28.15 3.53 18.40
CA ARG A 152 -28.47 4.18 17.12
C ARG A 152 -27.65 3.54 16.02
N LEU A 153 -28.32 2.95 15.03
CA LEU A 153 -27.73 2.16 13.97
C LEU A 153 -27.84 2.92 12.64
N ALA A 154 -26.71 3.25 12.01
CA ALA A 154 -26.67 3.98 10.74
C ALA A 154 -25.97 3.16 9.64
N ASP A 155 -26.73 2.73 8.63
CA ASP A 155 -26.22 2.06 7.44
C ASP A 155 -27.24 2.18 6.30
N PHE A 156 -26.77 2.53 5.10
CA PHE A 156 -27.61 2.69 3.91
C PHE A 156 -27.68 1.43 3.04
N ASP A 157 -26.78 0.47 3.24
CA ASP A 157 -26.71 -0.74 2.43
C ASP A 157 -27.83 -1.73 2.79
N THR A 158 -28.17 -2.55 1.80
CA THR A 158 -28.95 -3.76 1.98
C THR A 158 -28.05 -4.99 2.14
N LEU A 159 -28.58 -6.06 2.72
CA LEU A 159 -27.88 -7.34 2.82
C LEU A 159 -27.74 -7.99 1.44
N ASP A 160 -26.52 -8.06 0.94
CA ASP A 160 -26.17 -8.82 -0.27
C ASP A 160 -25.69 -10.24 0.06
N LEU A 161 -25.83 -11.15 -0.91
CA LEU A 161 -25.35 -12.53 -0.77
C LEU A 161 -23.85 -12.59 -0.44
N SER A 162 -23.06 -11.70 -1.03
CA SER A 162 -21.62 -11.60 -0.78
C SER A 162 -21.29 -11.19 0.66
N ASN A 163 -22.23 -10.60 1.40
CA ASN A 163 -22.02 -10.17 2.78
C ASN A 163 -22.12 -11.33 3.79
N LEU A 164 -22.82 -12.42 3.43
CA LEU A 164 -22.99 -13.60 4.28
C LEU A 164 -21.68 -14.38 4.53
N ASN A 165 -20.57 -13.96 3.92
CA ASN A 165 -19.24 -14.46 4.25
C ASN A 165 -18.74 -13.99 5.63
N ARG A 166 -19.34 -12.94 6.19
CA ARG A 166 -18.91 -12.31 7.44
C ARG A 166 -20.03 -11.72 8.30
N LEU A 167 -21.18 -11.39 7.70
CA LEU A 167 -22.37 -10.97 8.43
C LEU A 167 -23.19 -12.17 8.88
N ARG A 168 -23.57 -12.17 10.17
CA ARG A 168 -24.42 -13.22 10.73
C ARG A 168 -25.87 -12.86 10.45
N SER A 169 -26.42 -13.35 9.35
CA SER A 169 -27.87 -13.31 9.11
C SER A 169 -28.35 -14.47 8.24
N GLY A 170 -29.67 -14.63 8.13
CA GLY A 170 -30.29 -15.67 7.31
C GLY A 170 -30.46 -15.24 5.85
N ILE A 171 -30.39 -16.20 4.92
CA ILE A 171 -30.61 -15.97 3.47
C ILE A 171 -31.99 -15.34 3.18
N HIS A 172 -32.98 -15.55 4.05
CA HIS A 172 -34.31 -14.96 3.92
C HIS A 172 -34.34 -13.44 4.15
N ASN A 173 -33.25 -12.83 4.61
CA ASN A 173 -33.11 -11.38 4.82
C ASN A 173 -32.41 -10.66 3.65
N LEU A 174 -32.09 -11.34 2.54
CA LEU A 174 -31.46 -10.69 1.39
C LEU A 174 -32.30 -9.51 0.88
N GLY A 175 -31.65 -8.38 0.61
CA GLY A 175 -32.30 -7.13 0.21
C GLY A 175 -32.85 -6.27 1.35
N LEU A 176 -32.81 -6.75 2.60
CA LEU A 176 -33.18 -5.94 3.77
C LEU A 176 -32.06 -4.96 4.13
N ASN A 177 -32.41 -3.72 4.49
CA ASN A 177 -31.44 -2.75 4.99
C ASN A 177 -30.72 -3.28 6.25
N LYS A 178 -29.40 -3.11 6.33
CA LYS A 178 -28.56 -3.68 7.40
C LYS A 178 -28.91 -3.12 8.79
N ALA A 179 -29.36 -1.86 8.88
CA ALA A 179 -29.80 -1.27 10.15
C ALA A 179 -31.10 -1.89 10.64
N LEU A 180 -32.06 -2.10 9.75
CA LEU A 180 -33.31 -2.77 10.09
C LEU A 180 -33.08 -4.24 10.47
N MET A 181 -32.24 -4.95 9.72
CA MET A 181 -31.85 -6.34 10.00
C MET A 181 -31.23 -6.47 11.39
N THR A 182 -30.23 -5.64 11.70
CA THR A 182 -29.55 -5.65 13.01
C THR A 182 -30.54 -5.30 14.13
N ALA A 183 -31.45 -4.34 13.92
CA ALA A 183 -32.45 -3.99 14.90
C ALA A 183 -33.43 -5.14 15.19
N ARG A 184 -33.86 -5.89 14.17
CA ARG A 184 -34.67 -7.11 14.35
C ARG A 184 -33.94 -8.16 15.18
N GLU A 185 -32.67 -8.40 14.88
CA GLU A 185 -31.85 -9.36 15.61
C GLU A 185 -31.64 -8.95 17.06
N ILE A 186 -31.46 -7.65 17.35
CA ILE A 186 -31.42 -7.13 18.72
C ILE A 186 -32.76 -7.36 19.41
N ALA A 187 -33.88 -7.04 18.77
CA ALA A 187 -35.22 -7.23 19.35
C ALA A 187 -35.53 -8.71 19.65
N GLU A 188 -35.03 -9.63 18.81
CA GLU A 188 -35.16 -11.08 19.01
C GLU A 188 -34.29 -11.60 20.18
N LEU A 189 -33.19 -10.91 20.51
CA LEU A 189 -32.39 -11.19 21.70
C LEU A 189 -32.99 -10.56 22.96
N ASP A 190 -33.45 -9.31 22.83
CA ASP A 190 -33.96 -8.48 23.91
C ASP A 190 -35.02 -7.49 23.38
N PRO A 191 -36.31 -7.78 23.55
CA PRO A 191 -37.36 -6.94 23.00
C PRO A 191 -37.53 -5.61 23.77
N TYR A 192 -36.80 -5.43 24.88
CA TYR A 192 -36.85 -4.24 25.73
C TYR A 192 -35.74 -3.22 25.42
N LEU A 193 -34.72 -3.60 24.65
CA LEU A 193 -33.64 -2.68 24.26
C LEU A 193 -34.14 -1.66 23.24
N ASN A 194 -33.82 -0.38 23.46
CA ASN A 194 -34.23 0.69 22.55
C ASN A 194 -33.27 0.77 21.34
N VAL A 195 -33.82 0.66 20.14
CA VAL A 195 -33.05 0.75 18.88
C VAL A 195 -33.64 1.84 18.00
N VAL A 196 -32.76 2.72 17.49
CA VAL A 196 -33.10 3.77 16.52
C VAL A 196 -32.33 3.52 15.23
N CYS A 197 -33.01 3.48 14.10
CA CYS A 197 -32.40 3.18 12.80
C CYS A 197 -32.34 4.44 11.92
N TYR A 198 -31.18 4.66 11.32
CA TYR A 198 -30.90 5.67 10.30
C TYR A 198 -30.61 4.92 8.99
N THR A 199 -31.67 4.61 8.24
CA THR A 199 -31.60 3.75 7.04
C THR A 199 -30.98 4.41 5.82
N ASP A 200 -30.79 5.74 5.86
CA ASP A 200 -30.04 6.50 4.85
C ASP A 200 -28.54 6.57 5.19
N GLY A 201 -28.10 5.86 6.22
CA GLY A 201 -26.77 6.00 6.79
C GLY A 201 -26.59 7.30 7.57
N LEU A 202 -25.35 7.62 7.94
CA LEU A 202 -25.02 8.92 8.53
C LEU A 202 -24.78 9.91 7.38
N THR A 203 -25.52 11.02 7.38
CA THR A 203 -25.38 12.11 6.43
C THR A 203 -25.17 13.42 7.18
N LYS A 204 -24.83 14.49 6.47
CA LYS A 204 -24.67 15.81 7.11
C LYS A 204 -25.98 16.33 7.70
N GLU A 205 -27.07 16.03 7.05
CA GLU A 205 -28.41 16.51 7.39
C GLU A 205 -28.94 15.83 8.65
N ASN A 206 -28.59 14.56 8.87
CA ASN A 206 -29.05 13.79 10.03
C ASN A 206 -28.02 13.66 11.15
N MET A 207 -26.77 14.12 10.96
CA MET A 207 -25.68 13.96 11.92
C MET A 207 -25.98 14.62 13.28
N ASP A 208 -26.56 15.82 13.32
CA ASP A 208 -26.91 16.43 14.60
C ASP A 208 -27.95 15.61 15.38
N ALA A 209 -28.97 15.09 14.69
CA ALA A 209 -29.97 14.22 15.28
C ALA A 209 -29.34 12.89 15.75
N PHE A 210 -28.51 12.27 14.92
CA PHE A 210 -27.80 11.03 15.26
C PHE A 210 -26.99 11.15 16.54
N PHE A 211 -26.34 12.30 16.77
CA PHE A 211 -25.53 12.50 17.96
C PHE A 211 -26.31 13.00 19.19
N THR A 212 -27.44 13.70 19.03
CA THR A 212 -28.04 14.47 20.14
C THR A 212 -29.56 14.33 20.34
N GLU A 213 -30.31 13.80 19.36
CA GLU A 213 -31.77 13.67 19.47
C GLU A 213 -32.15 12.68 20.58
N GLY A 214 -33.03 13.08 21.49
CA GLY A 214 -33.40 12.24 22.64
C GLY A 214 -32.25 11.98 23.62
N GLY A 215 -31.17 12.76 23.56
CA GLY A 215 -30.00 12.67 24.44
C GLY A 215 -28.69 12.53 23.63
N GLN A 216 -27.60 13.05 24.18
CA GLN A 216 -26.26 12.92 23.60
C GLN A 216 -25.79 11.45 23.63
N LEU A 217 -25.08 11.01 22.60
CA LEU A 217 -24.36 9.73 22.63
C LEU A 217 -23.26 9.74 23.69
N ASP A 218 -23.06 8.60 24.36
CA ASP A 218 -21.99 8.40 25.33
C ASP A 218 -20.74 7.81 24.66
N VAL A 219 -20.91 6.97 23.63
CA VAL A 219 -19.81 6.39 22.85
C VAL A 219 -20.24 6.24 21.39
N LEU A 220 -19.32 6.51 20.46
CA LEU A 220 -19.48 6.24 19.04
C LEU A 220 -18.64 5.02 18.63
N VAL A 221 -19.25 4.08 17.92
CA VAL A 221 -18.59 2.99 17.21
C VAL A 221 -18.63 3.32 15.72
N GLU A 222 -17.47 3.48 15.09
CA GLU A 222 -17.33 3.96 13.72
C GLU A 222 -16.67 2.89 12.84
N GLU A 223 -17.47 2.20 12.03
CA GLU A 223 -17.11 1.01 11.23
C GLU A 223 -17.48 1.20 9.75
N CYS A 224 -17.53 2.44 9.25
CA CYS A 224 -17.95 2.73 7.88
C CYS A 224 -16.77 2.81 6.89
N ASP A 225 -17.03 2.59 5.61
CA ASP A 225 -15.98 2.62 4.57
C ASP A 225 -15.77 4.02 3.94
N SER A 226 -16.61 5.00 4.28
CA SER A 226 -16.51 6.36 3.72
C SER A 226 -15.52 7.20 4.52
N VAL A 227 -14.39 7.53 3.90
CA VAL A 227 -13.39 8.47 4.43
C VAL A 227 -14.03 9.80 4.84
N GLU A 228 -14.96 10.33 4.03
CA GLU A 228 -15.68 11.57 4.34
C GLU A 228 -16.46 11.47 5.66
N ILE A 229 -17.27 10.42 5.81
CA ILE A 229 -18.07 10.19 7.01
C ILE A 229 -17.19 9.89 8.23
N LYS A 230 -16.08 9.15 8.07
CA LYS A 230 -15.10 8.93 9.14
C LYS A 230 -14.58 10.25 9.72
N ILE A 231 -14.22 11.20 8.86
CA ILE A 231 -13.70 12.50 9.27
C ILE A 231 -14.80 13.34 9.93
N LEU A 232 -15.95 13.49 9.26
CA LEU A 232 -17.06 14.31 9.76
C LEU A 232 -17.61 13.81 11.10
N ALA A 233 -17.79 12.50 11.25
CA ALA A 233 -18.27 11.90 12.49
C ALA A 233 -17.29 12.12 13.65
N ARG A 234 -15.98 12.06 13.40
CA ARG A 234 -14.96 12.32 14.43
C ARG A 234 -14.83 13.79 14.77
N GLN A 235 -14.97 14.71 13.80
CA GLN A 235 -15.07 16.15 14.08
C GLN A 235 -16.26 16.44 15.00
N LYS A 236 -17.42 15.83 14.72
CA LYS A 236 -18.61 15.99 15.55
C LYS A 236 -18.44 15.37 16.94
N ALA A 237 -17.91 14.14 17.01
CA ALA A 237 -17.63 13.46 18.27
C ALA A 237 -16.65 14.26 19.14
N LYS A 238 -15.57 14.78 18.54
CA LYS A 238 -14.61 15.65 19.23
C LYS A 238 -15.28 16.91 19.79
N THR A 239 -16.11 17.58 18.98
CA THR A 239 -16.84 18.79 19.41
C THR A 239 -17.76 18.52 20.62
N LEU A 240 -18.33 17.32 20.70
CA LEU A 240 -19.24 16.92 21.77
C LEU A 240 -18.55 16.18 22.93
N GLY A 241 -17.23 15.98 22.86
CA GLY A 241 -16.47 15.20 23.83
C GLY A 241 -16.93 13.74 23.91
N ILE A 242 -17.21 13.11 22.77
CA ILE A 242 -17.69 11.72 22.69
C ILE A 242 -16.52 10.82 22.29
N PRO A 243 -16.19 9.78 23.06
CA PRO A 243 -15.16 8.83 22.68
C PRO A 243 -15.59 8.03 21.44
N VAL A 244 -14.62 7.72 20.58
CA VAL A 244 -14.83 6.94 19.36
C VAL A 244 -14.04 5.64 19.43
N VAL A 245 -14.68 4.52 19.07
CA VAL A 245 -14.12 3.18 18.99
C VAL A 245 -14.24 2.69 17.53
N MET A 246 -13.19 2.06 17.00
CA MET A 246 -13.17 1.46 15.66
C MET A 246 -12.34 0.18 15.67
N ASP A 247 -12.80 -0.83 14.94
CA ASP A 247 -12.06 -2.00 14.50
C ASP A 247 -11.74 -1.89 13.00
N MET A 248 -10.70 -2.56 12.52
CA MET A 248 -10.38 -2.61 11.08
C MET A 248 -10.55 -4.00 10.45
N SER A 249 -10.89 -5.00 11.26
CA SER A 249 -11.06 -6.40 10.84
C SER A 249 -9.84 -7.01 10.15
N ASP A 250 -8.66 -6.47 10.43
CA ASP A 250 -7.34 -7.03 10.11
C ASP A 250 -6.50 -7.03 11.39
N ARG A 251 -5.84 -8.16 11.69
CA ARG A 251 -4.92 -8.33 12.84
C ARG A 251 -5.50 -7.97 14.22
N GLY A 252 -6.83 -8.00 14.39
CA GLY A 252 -7.49 -7.60 15.64
C GLY A 252 -7.17 -6.16 16.05
N CYS A 253 -7.10 -5.26 15.06
CA CYS A 253 -6.73 -3.86 15.26
C CYS A 253 -7.88 -3.05 15.86
N LEU A 254 -7.75 -2.66 17.12
CA LEU A 254 -8.67 -1.80 17.87
C LEU A 254 -8.10 -0.38 18.00
N ASP A 255 -8.87 0.61 17.58
CA ASP A 255 -8.54 2.04 17.60
C ASP A 255 -9.53 2.80 18.49
N ILE A 256 -9.02 3.64 19.41
CA ILE A 256 -9.84 4.40 20.36
C ILE A 256 -9.34 5.83 20.46
N GLU A 257 -10.28 6.77 20.36
CA GLU A 257 -10.05 8.20 20.57
C GLU A 257 -10.94 8.71 21.72
N ARG A 258 -10.33 9.04 22.86
CA ARG A 258 -11.01 9.49 24.07
C ARG A 258 -11.23 10.99 24.08
N PHE A 259 -12.01 11.51 23.14
CA PHE A 259 -12.29 12.96 23.08
C PHE A 259 -12.99 13.51 24.34
N ASP A 260 -13.62 12.65 25.14
CA ASP A 260 -14.16 12.97 26.47
C ASP A 260 -13.08 13.31 27.51
N LEU A 261 -11.89 12.71 27.40
CA LEU A 261 -10.75 12.94 28.31
C LEU A 261 -9.64 13.79 27.68
N GLU A 262 -9.52 13.73 26.35
CA GLU A 262 -8.50 14.39 25.53
C GLU A 262 -9.19 15.27 24.46
N PRO A 263 -9.88 16.36 24.84
CA PRO A 263 -10.68 17.17 23.91
C PRO A 263 -9.83 17.84 22.82
N GLU A 264 -8.55 18.07 23.07
CA GLU A 264 -7.61 18.66 22.09
C GLU A 264 -6.97 17.62 21.17
N ARG A 265 -7.20 16.31 21.40
CA ARG A 265 -6.58 15.23 20.61
C ARG A 265 -6.81 15.44 19.11
N PRO A 266 -5.76 15.39 18.26
CA PRO A 266 -5.94 15.43 16.82
C PRO A 266 -6.73 14.21 16.30
N LEU A 267 -7.46 14.37 15.19
CA LEU A 267 -8.24 13.27 14.62
C LEU A 267 -7.32 12.18 14.08
N MET A 268 -7.75 10.92 14.19
CA MET A 268 -6.95 9.76 13.78
C MET A 268 -5.53 9.85 14.35
N HIS A 269 -5.41 10.26 15.61
CA HIS A 269 -4.15 10.37 16.34
C HIS A 269 -3.11 11.33 15.70
N GLY A 270 -3.54 12.23 14.83
CA GLY A 270 -2.70 13.20 14.13
C GLY A 270 -2.10 12.69 12.81
N TRP A 271 -2.43 11.47 12.39
CA TRP A 271 -1.86 10.90 11.15
C TRP A 271 -2.33 11.61 9.88
N ILE A 272 -3.42 12.37 9.96
CA ILE A 272 -4.00 13.11 8.83
C ILE A 272 -3.92 14.64 9.00
N ASP A 273 -3.20 15.15 10.01
CA ASP A 273 -3.14 16.60 10.30
C ASP A 273 -2.53 17.43 9.18
N HIS A 274 -1.71 16.81 8.34
CA HIS A 274 -1.07 17.44 7.18
C HIS A 274 -1.99 17.52 5.96
N LEU A 275 -3.20 16.96 6.03
CA LEU A 275 -4.18 16.92 4.94
C LEU A 275 -5.30 17.94 5.17
N ASP A 276 -6.02 18.29 4.10
CA ASP A 276 -7.18 19.18 4.18
C ASP A 276 -8.40 18.43 4.72
N LEU A 277 -8.73 18.61 6.00
CA LEU A 277 -9.89 17.96 6.61
C LEU A 277 -11.22 18.55 6.13
N GLU A 278 -11.24 19.79 5.63
CA GLU A 278 -12.43 20.42 5.07
C GLU A 278 -12.84 19.80 3.74
N ALA A 279 -11.93 19.09 3.06
CA ALA A 279 -12.24 18.33 1.86
C ALA A 279 -13.31 17.24 2.10
N ALA A 280 -13.45 16.73 3.33
CA ALA A 280 -14.51 15.80 3.72
C ALA A 280 -15.93 16.42 3.63
N SER A 281 -16.02 17.76 3.53
CA SER A 281 -17.27 18.46 3.29
C SER A 281 -17.77 18.34 1.83
N ARG A 282 -17.12 17.60 0.95
CA ARG A 282 -17.63 17.28 -0.38
C ARG A 282 -17.33 15.82 -0.73
N PRO A 283 -18.01 15.26 -1.74
CA PRO A 283 -17.60 13.98 -2.31
C PRO A 283 -16.15 14.06 -2.80
N MET A 284 -15.32 13.11 -2.37
CA MET A 284 -13.94 12.97 -2.83
C MET A 284 -13.86 11.92 -3.95
N SER A 285 -12.96 12.14 -4.92
CA SER A 285 -12.62 11.12 -5.92
C SER A 285 -11.87 9.95 -5.27
N ALA A 286 -11.75 8.81 -5.96
CA ALA A 286 -10.97 7.68 -5.46
C ALA A 286 -9.50 8.07 -5.19
N GLU A 287 -8.91 8.91 -6.04
CA GLU A 287 -7.53 9.39 -5.89
C GLU A 287 -7.39 10.35 -4.69
N GLU A 288 -8.38 11.21 -4.47
CA GLU A 288 -8.39 12.16 -3.34
C GLU A 288 -8.52 11.45 -1.98
N LYS A 289 -9.17 10.28 -1.92
CA LYS A 289 -9.36 9.49 -0.68
C LYS A 289 -8.09 8.82 -0.19
N VAL A 290 -7.15 8.52 -1.09
CA VAL A 290 -6.01 7.66 -0.81
C VAL A 290 -5.08 8.21 0.27
N PRO A 291 -4.67 9.50 0.23
CA PRO A 291 -3.86 10.09 1.28
C PRO A 291 -4.44 9.94 2.69
N TYR A 292 -5.77 9.96 2.81
CA TYR A 292 -6.46 9.75 4.09
C TYR A 292 -6.57 8.27 4.45
N MET A 293 -6.89 7.42 3.47
CA MET A 293 -7.10 6.00 3.68
C MET A 293 -5.83 5.30 4.18
N LEU A 294 -4.66 5.58 3.59
CA LEU A 294 -3.40 4.91 3.93
C LEU A 294 -2.99 5.01 5.41
N PRO A 295 -3.01 6.20 6.04
CA PRO A 295 -2.76 6.31 7.48
C PRO A 295 -3.90 5.71 8.32
N ILE A 296 -5.17 5.89 7.90
CA ILE A 296 -6.33 5.32 8.63
C ILE A 296 -6.20 3.80 8.72
N THR A 297 -5.96 3.12 7.59
CA THR A 297 -5.83 1.66 7.53
C THR A 297 -4.48 1.15 8.04
N GLY A 298 -3.49 2.04 8.18
CA GLY A 298 -2.13 1.68 8.60
C GLY A 298 -1.43 0.77 7.58
N VAL A 299 -1.10 1.28 6.39
CA VAL A 299 -0.49 0.48 5.29
C VAL A 299 0.74 -0.34 5.72
N ASP A 300 1.56 0.21 6.62
CA ASP A 300 2.77 -0.45 7.12
C ASP A 300 2.44 -1.60 8.10
N THR A 301 1.32 -1.48 8.83
CA THR A 301 0.86 -2.41 9.86
C THR A 301 -0.14 -3.45 9.36
N LEU A 302 -0.62 -3.36 8.12
CA LEU A 302 -1.48 -4.37 7.51
C LEU A 302 -0.84 -5.78 7.53
N SER A 303 -1.68 -6.81 7.63
CA SER A 303 -1.22 -8.20 7.51
C SER A 303 -0.63 -8.44 6.11
N PRO A 304 0.35 -9.35 5.96
CA PRO A 304 0.88 -9.71 4.64
C PRO A 304 -0.20 -10.16 3.64
N ARG A 305 -1.25 -10.83 4.12
CA ARG A 305 -2.38 -11.26 3.29
C ARG A 305 -3.24 -10.09 2.85
N MET A 306 -3.53 -9.14 3.75
CA MET A 306 -4.25 -7.92 3.38
C MET A 306 -3.45 -7.09 2.38
N LYS A 307 -2.14 -6.90 2.63
CA LYS A 307 -1.20 -6.27 1.70
C LYS A 307 -1.24 -6.90 0.31
N ALA A 308 -1.09 -8.22 0.21
CA ALA A 308 -1.17 -8.93 -1.07
C ALA A 308 -2.54 -8.75 -1.75
N SER A 309 -3.62 -8.75 -0.97
CA SER A 309 -4.98 -8.55 -1.49
C SER A 309 -5.19 -7.15 -2.05
N VAL A 310 -4.58 -6.12 -1.46
CA VAL A 310 -4.62 -4.73 -1.99
C VAL A 310 -4.07 -4.66 -3.41
N ILE A 311 -2.98 -5.39 -3.69
CA ILE A 311 -2.39 -5.46 -5.03
C ILE A 311 -3.33 -6.15 -6.03
N GLU A 312 -4.20 -7.05 -5.56
CA GLU A 312 -5.13 -7.83 -6.37
C GLU A 312 -6.53 -7.20 -6.53
N LEU A 313 -6.78 -6.05 -5.89
CA LEU A 313 -8.05 -5.33 -6.00
C LEU A 313 -8.37 -4.96 -7.45
N GLY A 314 -9.60 -5.21 -7.86
CA GLY A 314 -10.09 -5.02 -9.23
C GLY A 314 -9.63 -6.08 -10.23
N GLN A 315 -8.81 -7.06 -9.81
CA GLN A 315 -8.36 -8.17 -10.66
C GLN A 315 -9.01 -9.49 -10.23
N THR A 316 -8.58 -10.03 -9.09
CA THR A 316 -9.08 -11.30 -8.56
C THR A 316 -10.00 -11.11 -7.35
N VAL A 317 -9.98 -9.92 -6.74
CA VAL A 317 -10.85 -9.53 -5.62
C VAL A 317 -11.48 -8.17 -5.91
N SER A 318 -12.77 -7.99 -5.61
CA SER A 318 -13.51 -6.75 -5.91
C SER A 318 -13.45 -5.70 -4.80
N THR A 319 -13.23 -6.10 -3.54
CA THR A 319 -13.23 -5.22 -2.37
C THR A 319 -12.35 -5.79 -1.26
N TRP A 320 -12.20 -5.06 -0.16
CA TRP A 320 -11.41 -5.47 1.00
C TRP A 320 -11.84 -6.85 1.52
N PRO A 321 -10.94 -7.84 1.57
CA PRO A 321 -11.27 -9.14 2.10
C PRO A 321 -11.43 -9.07 3.63
N GLN A 322 -12.51 -9.64 4.14
CA GLN A 322 -12.78 -9.73 5.57
C GLN A 322 -13.19 -11.16 5.90
N LEU A 323 -12.58 -11.72 6.94
CA LEU A 323 -12.94 -13.04 7.48
C LEU A 323 -13.97 -12.88 8.60
N ALA A 324 -14.95 -13.78 8.65
CA ALA A 324 -15.94 -13.81 9.74
C ALA A 324 -15.29 -13.86 11.13
N THR A 325 -14.20 -14.62 11.29
CA THR A 325 -13.48 -14.71 12.56
C THR A 325 -12.85 -13.38 12.97
N SER A 326 -12.30 -12.63 12.02
CA SER A 326 -11.76 -11.29 12.27
C SER A 326 -12.86 -10.31 12.64
N VAL A 327 -13.99 -10.35 11.92
CA VAL A 327 -15.16 -9.49 12.19
C VAL A 327 -15.76 -9.79 13.56
N VAL A 328 -15.89 -11.06 13.94
CA VAL A 328 -16.41 -11.46 15.26
C VAL A 328 -15.43 -11.09 16.37
N LEU A 329 -14.13 -11.24 16.16
CA LEU A 329 -13.11 -10.76 17.10
C LEU A 329 -13.21 -9.24 17.28
N GLY A 330 -13.28 -8.49 16.18
CA GLY A 330 -13.47 -7.03 16.19
C GLY A 330 -14.74 -6.63 16.94
N GLY A 331 -15.85 -7.33 16.70
CA GLY A 331 -17.09 -7.22 17.44
C GLY A 331 -16.92 -7.36 18.96
N ALA A 332 -16.17 -8.36 19.39
CA ALA A 332 -15.87 -8.61 20.80
C ALA A 332 -14.94 -7.53 21.40
N LEU A 333 -13.91 -7.11 20.66
CA LEU A 333 -12.95 -6.09 21.11
C LEU A 333 -13.61 -4.72 21.27
N ALA A 334 -14.36 -4.27 20.26
CA ALA A 334 -15.06 -2.99 20.32
C ALA A 334 -16.18 -2.99 21.36
N GLY A 335 -16.95 -4.09 21.50
CA GLY A 335 -17.96 -4.23 22.55
C GLY A 335 -17.37 -4.17 23.97
N ASP A 336 -16.25 -4.86 24.21
CA ASP A 336 -15.50 -4.75 25.48
C ASP A 336 -15.01 -3.33 25.73
N ALA A 337 -14.46 -2.67 24.71
CA ALA A 337 -13.96 -1.31 24.81
C ALA A 337 -15.07 -0.32 25.18
N VAL A 338 -16.23 -0.37 24.51
CA VAL A 338 -17.39 0.47 24.83
C VAL A 338 -17.79 0.29 26.30
N ARG A 339 -17.93 -0.95 26.76
CA ARG A 339 -18.27 -1.25 28.16
C ARG A 339 -17.22 -0.67 29.12
N ARG A 340 -15.94 -0.90 28.88
CA ARG A 340 -14.86 -0.44 29.77
C ARG A 340 -14.70 1.07 29.78
N ILE A 341 -14.96 1.74 28.65
CA ILE A 341 -15.03 3.20 28.57
C ILE A 341 -16.19 3.70 29.45
N ALA A 342 -17.40 3.16 29.24
CA ALA A 342 -18.59 3.53 30.01
C ALA A 342 -18.40 3.31 31.52
N LEU A 343 -17.71 2.25 31.92
CA LEU A 343 -17.41 1.96 33.34
C LEU A 343 -16.20 2.73 33.90
N GLY A 344 -15.42 3.43 33.07
CA GLY A 344 -14.22 4.17 33.47
C GLY A 344 -12.96 3.30 33.68
N HIS A 345 -13.01 2.04 33.24
CA HIS A 345 -11.93 1.04 33.34
C HIS A 345 -10.90 1.14 32.21
N LEU A 346 -11.23 1.86 31.15
CA LEU A 346 -10.32 2.24 30.08
C LEU A 346 -10.28 3.76 30.04
N GLN A 347 -9.09 4.37 29.95
CA GLN A 347 -8.90 5.84 30.02
C GLN A 347 -7.94 6.38 28.96
N SER A 348 -7.30 5.50 28.17
CA SER A 348 -6.31 5.89 27.18
C SER A 348 -6.90 5.88 25.77
N SER A 349 -6.47 6.83 24.94
CA SER A 349 -6.58 6.72 23.48
C SER A 349 -5.40 5.93 22.90
N GLY A 350 -5.59 5.30 21.74
CA GLY A 350 -4.53 4.59 21.04
C GLY A 350 -5.04 3.55 20.04
N ARG A 351 -4.08 2.87 19.41
CA ARG A 351 -4.30 1.74 18.50
C ARG A 351 -3.57 0.52 19.03
N TRP A 352 -4.29 -0.58 19.21
CA TRP A 352 -3.79 -1.85 19.73
C TRP A 352 -4.06 -2.98 18.75
N TYR A 353 -3.21 -4.00 18.77
CA TYR A 353 -3.37 -5.21 17.97
C TYR A 353 -3.51 -6.42 18.88
N ILE A 354 -4.63 -7.13 18.75
CA ILE A 354 -4.78 -8.49 19.29
C ILE A 354 -4.60 -9.45 18.12
N ASP A 355 -3.36 -9.48 17.63
CA ASP A 355 -3.02 -10.23 16.44
C ASP A 355 -2.94 -11.72 16.75
N LEU A 356 -3.97 -12.47 16.36
CA LEU A 356 -4.03 -13.91 16.58
C LEU A 356 -2.93 -14.67 15.81
N ASP A 357 -2.47 -14.15 14.67
CA ASP A 357 -1.39 -14.78 13.90
C ASP A 357 -0.05 -14.66 14.64
N GLU A 358 0.14 -13.62 15.45
CA GLU A 358 1.33 -13.45 16.29
C GLU A 358 1.19 -14.13 17.66
N LEU A 359 0.01 -14.01 18.29
CA LEU A 359 -0.25 -14.53 19.64
C LEU A 359 -0.40 -16.05 19.67
N VAL A 360 -0.88 -16.65 18.57
CA VAL A 360 -1.10 -18.10 18.41
C VAL A 360 -0.28 -18.60 17.22
N ALA A 361 1.02 -18.30 17.23
CA ALA A 361 1.95 -18.68 16.18
C ALA A 361 2.71 -19.99 16.49
N ASP A 362 3.03 -20.75 15.45
CA ASP A 362 4.09 -21.76 15.52
C ASP A 362 5.45 -21.08 15.75
N LYS A 363 6.38 -21.78 16.41
CA LYS A 363 7.74 -21.26 16.60
C LYS A 363 8.39 -21.04 15.23
N ALA A 364 8.75 -19.80 14.93
CA ALA A 364 9.37 -19.44 13.67
C ALA A 364 10.63 -20.28 13.39
N THR A 365 10.63 -21.02 12.28
CA THR A 365 11.86 -21.52 11.65
C THR A 365 12.45 -20.37 10.87
N THR A 366 13.47 -19.70 11.44
CA THR A 366 14.25 -18.69 10.73
C THR A 366 14.93 -19.33 9.53
N SER A 367 14.41 -19.11 8.32
CA SER A 367 15.18 -19.35 7.10
C SER A 367 16.10 -18.15 6.90
N SER A 368 17.36 -18.29 7.29
CA SER A 368 18.39 -17.34 6.92
C SER A 368 18.63 -17.45 5.41
N ILE A 369 18.18 -16.46 4.64
CA ILE A 369 18.67 -16.29 3.27
C ILE A 369 20.15 -15.96 3.40
N GLY A 370 21.00 -16.72 2.71
CA GLY A 370 22.45 -16.55 2.78
C GLY A 370 22.86 -15.19 2.20
N LEU A 371 23.20 -14.25 3.08
CA LEU A 371 23.81 -12.98 2.67
C LEU A 371 25.12 -13.27 1.93
N GLN A 372 25.17 -12.98 0.62
CA GLN A 372 26.44 -12.99 -0.11
C GLN A 372 27.34 -11.87 0.42
N LYS A 373 28.61 -12.20 0.62
CA LYS A 373 29.63 -11.20 0.99
C LYS A 373 29.78 -10.20 -0.15
N MET A 374 29.69 -8.91 0.20
CA MET A 374 30.07 -7.86 -0.73
C MET A 374 31.51 -8.07 -1.20
N PRO A 375 31.83 -7.76 -2.47
CA PRO A 375 33.20 -7.74 -2.93
C PRO A 375 34.00 -6.77 -2.07
N ALA A 376 35.26 -7.13 -1.81
CA ALA A 376 36.16 -6.24 -1.10
C ALA A 376 36.36 -4.96 -1.93
N ALA A 377 36.45 -3.81 -1.27
CA ALA A 377 36.90 -2.60 -1.92
C ALA A 377 38.27 -2.84 -2.55
N PHE A 378 38.45 -2.38 -3.79
CA PHE A 378 39.78 -2.37 -4.37
C PHE A 378 40.63 -1.37 -3.58
N ASP A 379 41.84 -1.78 -3.22
CA ASP A 379 42.82 -0.90 -2.61
C ASP A 379 43.70 -0.33 -3.74
N LEU A 380 44.01 0.97 -3.69
CA LEU A 380 45.08 1.58 -4.48
C LEU A 380 46.43 1.16 -3.92
N SER A 381 46.65 -0.15 -3.85
CA SER A 381 47.91 -0.74 -3.43
C SER A 381 49.05 -0.21 -4.32
N GLN A 382 50.25 -0.17 -3.78
CA GLN A 382 51.43 0.25 -4.54
C GLN A 382 51.57 -0.55 -5.85
N ARG A 383 51.26 -1.84 -5.83
CA ARG A 383 51.26 -2.70 -7.02
C ARG A 383 50.26 -2.23 -8.08
N LEU A 384 49.02 -1.94 -7.71
CA LEU A 384 48.01 -1.46 -8.67
C LEU A 384 48.42 -0.10 -9.24
N LEU A 385 48.98 0.80 -8.41
CA LEU A 385 49.49 2.09 -8.88
C LEU A 385 50.65 1.91 -9.88
N GLU A 386 51.57 0.97 -9.64
CA GLU A 386 52.64 0.64 -10.58
C GLU A 386 52.10 0.07 -11.90
N GLU A 387 51.09 -0.82 -11.85
CA GLU A 387 50.40 -1.35 -13.03
C GLU A 387 49.73 -0.23 -13.84
N ILE A 388 49.02 0.69 -13.16
CA ILE A 388 48.41 1.88 -13.78
C ILE A 388 49.47 2.77 -14.42
N GLN A 389 50.53 3.10 -13.68
CA GLN A 389 51.61 3.96 -14.17
C GLN A 389 52.32 3.34 -15.38
N ASN A 390 52.50 2.01 -15.40
CA ASN A 390 53.08 1.30 -16.54
C ASN A 390 52.16 1.37 -17.76
N TRP A 391 50.87 1.18 -17.58
CA TRP A 391 49.87 1.31 -18.65
C TRP A 391 49.80 2.73 -19.22
N LEU A 392 49.78 3.75 -18.36
CA LEU A 392 49.73 5.16 -18.79
C LEU A 392 50.99 5.61 -19.53
N GLY A 393 52.12 4.92 -19.38
CA GLY A 393 53.37 5.26 -20.03
C GLY A 393 53.92 6.64 -19.61
N GLN A 394 54.49 7.38 -20.56
CA GLN A 394 54.83 8.80 -20.37
C GLN A 394 53.69 9.66 -20.91
N ALA A 395 53.43 10.79 -20.26
CA ALA A 395 52.48 11.77 -20.76
C ALA A 395 52.93 12.27 -22.15
N PRO A 396 52.00 12.41 -23.13
CA PRO A 396 52.30 13.05 -24.39
C PRO A 396 52.91 14.44 -24.17
N ALA A 397 53.88 14.84 -24.99
CA ALA A 397 54.55 16.13 -24.84
C ALA A 397 53.61 17.35 -25.01
N ASP A 398 52.44 17.14 -25.62
CA ASP A 398 51.38 18.11 -25.85
C ASP A 398 50.22 18.00 -24.84
N ALA A 399 50.36 17.16 -23.80
CA ALA A 399 49.36 17.05 -22.74
C ALA A 399 49.37 18.30 -21.85
N ILE A 400 48.17 18.74 -21.46
CA ILE A 400 47.98 19.86 -20.54
C ILE A 400 47.77 19.33 -19.13
N ALA A 401 48.50 19.92 -18.18
CA ALA A 401 48.16 19.79 -16.77
C ALA A 401 46.89 20.60 -16.45
N LEU A 402 45.83 19.91 -16.01
CA LEU A 402 44.59 20.58 -15.61
C LEU A 402 44.76 21.34 -14.30
N ASP A 403 44.19 22.54 -14.23
CA ASP A 403 44.02 23.21 -12.95
C ASP A 403 42.93 22.52 -12.11
N LYS A 404 42.85 22.90 -10.82
CA LYS A 404 41.91 22.30 -9.89
C LYS A 404 40.45 22.50 -10.30
N LEU A 405 40.11 23.66 -10.87
CA LEU A 405 38.73 23.99 -11.24
C LEU A 405 38.26 23.18 -12.46
N ALA A 406 39.13 23.03 -13.45
CA ALA A 406 38.89 22.21 -14.63
C ALA A 406 38.72 20.74 -14.24
N LEU A 407 39.59 20.22 -13.37
CA LEU A 407 39.48 18.85 -12.86
C LEU A 407 38.16 18.65 -12.10
N GLU A 408 37.81 19.53 -11.16
CA GLU A 408 36.54 19.45 -10.41
C GLU A 408 35.32 19.50 -11.33
N ALA A 409 35.33 20.34 -12.36
CA ALA A 409 34.25 20.44 -13.34
C ALA A 409 34.06 19.13 -14.14
N LEU A 410 35.16 18.47 -14.54
CA LEU A 410 35.12 17.18 -15.22
C LEU A 410 34.60 16.06 -14.31
N LEU A 411 35.09 16.00 -13.07
CA LEU A 411 34.64 15.01 -12.08
C LEU A 411 33.15 15.16 -11.78
N LYS A 412 32.67 16.41 -11.64
CA LYS A 412 31.25 16.70 -11.42
C LYS A 412 30.39 16.31 -12.62
N ALA A 413 30.86 16.57 -13.84
CA ALA A 413 30.15 16.16 -15.06
C ALA A 413 30.08 14.63 -15.19
N GLY A 414 31.20 13.93 -15.01
CA GLY A 414 31.24 12.47 -14.99
C GLY A 414 30.30 11.88 -13.93
N GLY A 415 30.31 12.44 -12.72
CA GLY A 415 29.43 12.03 -11.62
C GLY A 415 27.93 12.24 -11.87
N LEU A 416 27.54 13.07 -12.84
CA LEU A 416 26.13 13.29 -13.21
C LEU A 416 25.59 12.25 -14.21
N ALA A 417 26.44 11.34 -14.70
CA ALA A 417 26.01 10.25 -15.57
C ALA A 417 24.91 9.39 -14.90
N PRO A 418 24.03 8.76 -15.71
CA PRO A 418 23.05 7.81 -15.21
C PRO A 418 23.71 6.46 -14.89
N SER A 419 23.22 5.80 -13.84
CA SER A 419 23.56 4.41 -13.49
C SER A 419 22.32 3.71 -12.94
N ALA A 420 22.16 2.41 -13.21
CA ALA A 420 21.08 1.62 -12.62
C ALA A 420 21.10 1.71 -11.09
N GLY A 421 19.92 1.82 -10.46
CA GLY A 421 19.82 2.04 -9.01
C GLY A 421 20.49 3.32 -8.49
N ASN A 422 20.96 4.22 -9.37
CA ASN A 422 21.81 5.37 -9.00
C ASN A 422 23.06 4.96 -8.17
N VAL A 423 23.62 3.77 -8.45
CA VAL A 423 24.75 3.21 -7.68
C VAL A 423 26.09 3.93 -7.87
N GLN A 424 26.24 4.67 -8.98
CA GLN A 424 27.41 5.51 -9.30
C GLN A 424 28.74 4.73 -9.24
N PRO A 425 28.94 3.73 -10.13
CA PRO A 425 29.99 2.71 -9.98
C PRO A 425 31.37 3.18 -10.47
N TRP A 426 31.67 4.47 -10.33
CA TRP A 426 32.90 5.10 -10.81
C TRP A 426 33.76 5.62 -9.67
N LYS A 427 35.08 5.45 -9.84
CA LYS A 427 36.10 6.12 -9.07
C LYS A 427 37.07 6.81 -10.03
N PHE A 428 37.67 7.91 -9.60
CA PHE A 428 38.59 8.70 -10.40
C PHE A 428 39.97 8.77 -9.75
N LEU A 429 41.03 8.70 -10.56
CA LEU A 429 42.40 8.88 -10.11
C LEU A 429 43.09 9.89 -11.04
N TRP A 430 43.77 10.87 -10.47
CA TRP A 430 44.66 11.74 -11.24
C TRP A 430 46.09 11.22 -11.12
N GLU A 431 46.65 10.75 -12.24
CA GLU A 431 47.99 10.14 -12.26
C GLU A 431 48.68 10.42 -13.60
N LYS A 432 49.97 10.79 -13.57
CA LYS A 432 50.76 11.14 -14.76
C LYS A 432 50.05 12.10 -15.73
N GLU A 433 49.50 13.19 -15.17
CA GLU A 433 48.77 14.25 -15.93
C GLU A 433 47.56 13.76 -16.72
N ARG A 434 47.01 12.61 -16.32
CA ARG A 434 45.82 12.01 -16.91
C ARG A 434 44.78 11.76 -15.85
N LEU A 435 43.52 11.89 -16.24
CA LEU A 435 42.40 11.42 -15.44
C LEU A 435 42.16 9.95 -15.77
N VAL A 436 42.07 9.08 -14.77
CA VAL A 436 41.79 7.65 -14.92
C VAL A 436 40.43 7.35 -14.32
N LEU A 437 39.57 6.68 -15.08
CA LEU A 437 38.29 6.14 -14.62
C LEU A 437 38.47 4.68 -14.20
N LEU A 438 38.05 4.36 -12.98
CA LEU A 438 38.05 3.02 -12.41
C LEU A 438 36.62 2.56 -12.13
N HIS A 439 36.40 1.25 -12.19
CA HIS A 439 35.13 0.61 -11.83
C HIS A 439 35.11 0.24 -10.35
N ASP A 440 34.20 0.87 -9.60
CA ASP A 440 33.91 0.51 -8.21
C ASP A 440 32.88 -0.63 -8.12
N THR A 441 33.39 -1.86 -8.11
CA THR A 441 32.58 -3.08 -8.03
C THR A 441 31.84 -3.23 -6.70
N THR A 442 32.25 -2.53 -5.64
CA THR A 442 31.53 -2.55 -4.35
C THR A 442 30.18 -1.84 -4.43
N ARG A 443 30.09 -0.84 -5.32
CA ARG A 443 28.87 -0.09 -5.59
C ARG A 443 27.95 -0.77 -6.60
N SER A 444 28.51 -1.34 -7.67
CA SER A 444 27.71 -2.03 -8.69
C SER A 444 27.39 -3.49 -8.36
N PHE A 445 27.67 -3.97 -7.15
CA PHE A 445 27.45 -5.36 -6.80
C PHE A 445 25.95 -5.73 -6.88
N SER A 446 25.61 -6.56 -7.85
CA SER A 446 24.25 -7.06 -8.04
C SER A 446 24.26 -8.48 -8.60
N GLN A 447 23.41 -9.34 -8.06
CA GLN A 447 23.16 -10.68 -8.63
C GLN A 447 22.41 -10.61 -9.96
N LEU A 448 21.86 -9.43 -10.29
CA LEU A 448 21.20 -9.15 -11.57
C LEU A 448 22.17 -8.69 -12.66
N ASP A 449 23.47 -8.52 -12.34
CA ASP A 449 24.51 -8.04 -13.26
C ASP A 449 25.84 -8.80 -13.09
N PRO A 450 25.86 -10.14 -13.28
CA PRO A 450 27.01 -11.00 -12.98
C PRO A 450 28.25 -10.73 -13.85
N ASP A 451 28.07 -10.15 -15.04
CA ASP A 451 29.14 -9.77 -15.96
C ASP A 451 29.43 -8.26 -15.97
N HIS A 452 28.85 -7.51 -15.01
CA HIS A 452 29.00 -6.06 -14.85
C HIS A 452 28.56 -5.24 -16.08
N ARG A 453 27.75 -5.82 -16.95
CA ARG A 453 27.33 -5.19 -18.20
C ARG A 453 26.53 -3.91 -17.94
N ILE A 454 25.67 -3.89 -16.93
CA ILE A 454 24.90 -2.70 -16.55
C ILE A 454 25.84 -1.62 -15.99
N ALA A 455 26.84 -2.01 -15.20
CA ALA A 455 27.86 -1.09 -14.71
C ALA A 455 28.68 -0.46 -15.84
N TYR A 456 29.08 -1.25 -16.86
CA TYR A 456 29.84 -0.74 -18.01
C TYR A 456 29.04 0.25 -18.87
N ILE A 457 27.72 0.09 -19.00
CA ILE A 457 26.88 1.12 -19.65
C ILE A 457 26.99 2.46 -18.92
N ALA A 458 26.93 2.43 -17.59
CA ALA A 458 27.05 3.63 -16.75
C ALA A 458 28.46 4.26 -16.82
N LEU A 459 29.51 3.43 -16.86
CA LEU A 459 30.89 3.89 -17.05
C LEU A 459 31.09 4.53 -18.43
N GLY A 460 30.52 3.96 -19.48
CA GLY A 460 30.48 4.57 -20.81
C GLY A 460 29.77 5.93 -20.81
N ALA A 461 28.62 6.04 -20.13
CA ALA A 461 27.93 7.32 -19.97
C ALA A 461 28.79 8.37 -19.23
N CYS A 462 29.49 7.95 -18.17
CA CYS A 462 30.45 8.79 -17.44
C CYS A 462 31.59 9.28 -18.34
N MET A 463 32.16 8.41 -19.18
CA MET A 463 33.19 8.79 -20.14
C MET A 463 32.69 9.83 -21.15
N GLU A 464 31.44 9.73 -21.59
CA GLU A 464 30.85 10.70 -22.52
C GLU A 464 30.68 12.07 -21.88
N ASN A 465 30.20 12.13 -20.63
CA ASN A 465 30.06 13.40 -19.92
C ASN A 465 31.41 14.09 -19.70
N ILE A 466 32.47 13.33 -19.40
CA ILE A 466 33.84 13.87 -19.27
C ILE A 466 34.34 14.40 -20.62
N ALA A 467 34.10 13.66 -21.71
CA ALA A 467 34.52 14.08 -23.05
C ALA A 467 33.82 15.38 -23.48
N LEU A 468 32.50 15.46 -23.32
CA LEU A 468 31.70 16.65 -23.64
C LEU A 468 32.11 17.84 -22.76
N LYS A 469 32.29 17.63 -21.45
CA LYS A 469 32.71 18.70 -20.53
C LYS A 469 34.12 19.20 -20.82
N GLY A 470 35.05 18.31 -21.17
CA GLY A 470 36.41 18.70 -21.55
C GLY A 470 36.44 19.61 -22.78
N LYS A 471 35.63 19.30 -23.80
CA LYS A 471 35.46 20.17 -24.96
C LYS A 471 34.83 21.52 -24.62
N GLU A 472 33.80 21.55 -23.78
CA GLU A 472 33.18 22.81 -23.30
C GLU A 472 34.20 23.71 -22.56
N LEU A 473 35.16 23.10 -21.85
CA LEU A 473 36.25 23.81 -21.17
C LEU A 473 37.41 24.23 -22.11
N GLY A 474 37.33 23.88 -23.40
CA GLY A 474 38.33 24.27 -24.39
C GLY A 474 39.44 23.24 -24.64
N PHE A 475 39.25 21.97 -24.22
CA PHE A 475 40.23 20.90 -24.41
C PHE A 475 39.82 19.92 -25.50
N GLN A 476 40.79 19.45 -26.28
CA GLN A 476 40.66 18.17 -26.97
C GLN A 476 40.86 17.03 -25.97
N VAL A 477 39.97 16.04 -25.97
CA VAL A 477 40.00 14.91 -25.03
C VAL A 477 40.30 13.61 -25.77
N ALA A 478 41.47 13.02 -25.56
CA ALA A 478 41.83 11.69 -26.04
C ALA A 478 41.48 10.65 -24.98
N ILE A 479 40.74 9.61 -25.37
CA ILE A 479 40.28 8.52 -24.49
C ILE A 479 41.04 7.25 -24.87
N GLU A 480 41.79 6.67 -23.95
CA GLU A 480 42.54 5.43 -24.14
C GLU A 480 41.97 4.32 -23.23
N MET A 481 41.61 3.18 -23.83
CA MET A 481 41.04 2.01 -23.13
C MET A 481 41.89 0.75 -23.32
N ASP A 482 42.64 0.67 -24.41
CA ASP A 482 43.40 -0.53 -24.76
C ASP A 482 44.46 -0.83 -23.72
N GLY A 483 44.50 -2.08 -23.24
CA GLY A 483 45.47 -2.54 -22.24
C GLY A 483 45.23 -2.05 -20.81
N ALA A 484 44.07 -1.44 -20.50
CA ALA A 484 43.75 -0.98 -19.15
C ALA A 484 43.78 -2.14 -18.12
N PRO A 485 44.56 -2.03 -17.03
CA PRO A 485 44.58 -3.06 -15.98
C PRO A 485 43.34 -2.94 -15.11
N ALA A 486 42.71 -4.07 -14.73
CA ALA A 486 41.56 -4.02 -13.82
C ALA A 486 41.96 -3.38 -12.47
N PRO A 487 41.13 -2.48 -11.88
CA PRO A 487 39.77 -2.12 -12.28
C PRO A 487 39.68 -0.85 -13.17
N CYS A 488 40.75 -0.44 -13.86
CA CYS A 488 40.75 0.72 -14.75
C CYS A 488 39.95 0.46 -16.03
N ILE A 489 39.25 1.50 -16.47
CA ILE A 489 38.33 1.47 -17.62
C ILE A 489 38.86 2.32 -18.76
N ALA A 490 39.27 3.55 -18.46
CA ALA A 490 39.76 4.49 -19.45
C ALA A 490 40.69 5.52 -18.81
N SER A 491 41.63 6.04 -19.59
CA SER A 491 42.38 7.25 -19.26
C SER A 491 42.01 8.38 -20.23
N PHE A 492 41.99 9.60 -19.71
CA PHE A 492 41.71 10.83 -20.43
C PHE A 492 42.96 11.70 -20.44
N CYS A 493 43.43 12.03 -21.63
CA CYS A 493 44.49 13.00 -21.87
C CYS A 493 43.89 14.26 -22.50
N PHE A 494 44.27 15.42 -21.99
CA PHE A 494 43.74 16.72 -22.38
C PHE A 494 44.79 17.50 -23.17
N ARG A 495 44.41 18.08 -24.31
CA ARG A 495 45.28 18.87 -25.20
C ARG A 495 44.63 20.19 -25.58
N GLU A 496 45.43 21.14 -26.06
CA GLU A 496 44.90 22.41 -26.55
C GLU A 496 44.05 22.17 -27.80
N LEU A 497 42.90 22.84 -27.90
CA LEU A 497 42.14 22.83 -29.14
C LEU A 497 42.96 23.47 -30.27
N PRO A 498 43.08 22.83 -31.44
CA PRO A 498 43.79 23.42 -32.58
C PRO A 498 43.24 24.81 -32.93
N SER A 499 44.13 25.80 -33.05
CA SER A 499 43.77 27.16 -33.46
C SER A 499 43.21 27.14 -34.89
N GLY A 500 41.88 27.07 -35.04
CA GLY A 500 41.23 26.97 -36.36
C GLY A 500 39.92 26.18 -36.45
N GLY A 501 39.36 25.69 -35.35
CA GLY A 501 37.96 25.24 -35.28
C GLY A 501 37.63 23.86 -35.90
N GLN A 502 38.62 23.01 -36.18
CA GLN A 502 38.40 21.73 -36.88
C GLN A 502 38.01 20.53 -35.99
N ASP A 503 37.94 20.67 -34.66
CA ASP A 503 37.54 19.57 -33.73
C ASP A 503 36.12 19.74 -33.14
N GLN A 504 35.35 20.67 -33.71
CA GLN A 504 33.95 20.87 -33.32
C GLN A 504 33.07 19.77 -33.90
N THR A 505 32.33 19.08 -33.03
CA THR A 505 31.29 18.13 -33.45
C THR A 505 29.91 18.71 -33.17
N GLU A 506 28.89 18.24 -33.90
CA GLU A 506 27.49 18.64 -33.67
C GLU A 506 26.94 18.25 -32.27
N TRP A 507 27.74 17.52 -31.48
CA TRP A 507 27.41 17.02 -30.15
C TRP A 507 27.99 17.89 -29.03
N ASP A 508 28.93 18.78 -29.33
CA ASP A 508 29.66 19.53 -28.29
C ASP A 508 28.73 20.40 -27.42
N GLY A 509 27.63 20.90 -28.00
CA GLY A 509 26.60 21.66 -27.28
C GLY A 509 25.82 20.86 -26.22
N LEU A 510 25.86 19.52 -26.27
CA LEU A 510 25.15 18.66 -25.31
C LEU A 510 25.71 18.74 -23.89
N ALA A 511 26.93 19.26 -23.70
CA ALA A 511 27.50 19.49 -22.38
C ALA A 511 26.58 20.37 -21.50
N ALA A 512 25.87 21.32 -22.11
CA ALA A 512 24.90 22.18 -21.43
C ALA A 512 23.72 21.41 -20.81
N GLN A 513 23.43 20.19 -21.30
CA GLN A 513 22.33 19.37 -20.80
C GLN A 513 22.72 18.39 -19.68
N ILE A 514 24.02 18.21 -19.42
CA ILE A 514 24.49 17.33 -18.33
C ILE A 514 23.86 17.67 -16.97
N PRO A 515 23.83 18.96 -16.52
CA PRO A 515 23.21 19.29 -15.25
C PRO A 515 21.68 19.24 -15.29
N THR A 516 21.04 19.26 -16.46
CA THR A 516 19.57 19.27 -16.61
C THR A 516 18.98 17.88 -16.88
N ARG A 517 19.76 16.92 -17.37
CA ARG A 517 19.34 15.54 -17.65
C ARG A 517 18.91 14.83 -16.37
N CYS A 518 17.74 14.18 -16.41
CA CYS A 518 17.27 13.32 -15.34
C CYS A 518 16.46 12.13 -15.90
N THR A 519 16.20 11.16 -15.03
CA THR A 519 15.22 10.10 -15.29
C THR A 519 13.86 10.63 -14.85
N ASP A 520 12.89 10.61 -15.76
CA ASP A 520 11.51 10.98 -15.45
C ASP A 520 10.60 9.76 -15.65
N ARG A 521 10.09 9.24 -14.54
CA ARG A 521 9.23 8.05 -14.52
C ARG A 521 7.75 8.39 -14.57
N LYS A 522 7.39 9.68 -14.62
CA LYS A 522 5.99 10.07 -14.60
C LYS A 522 5.27 9.62 -15.86
N ILE A 523 3.97 9.34 -15.73
CA ILE A 523 3.11 9.09 -16.89
C ILE A 523 2.68 10.45 -17.47
N SER A 524 3.54 11.01 -18.31
CA SER A 524 3.28 12.30 -18.97
C SER A 524 2.32 12.16 -20.16
N ARG A 525 1.70 13.26 -20.59
CA ARG A 525 0.86 13.30 -21.81
C ARG A 525 1.62 12.77 -23.02
N SER A 526 1.03 11.80 -23.73
CA SER A 526 1.52 11.34 -25.04
C SER A 526 1.10 12.28 -26.16
N GLY A 527 2.02 12.49 -27.08
CA GLY A 527 1.81 13.16 -28.37
C GLY A 527 2.81 12.62 -29.37
N PRO A 528 2.58 12.81 -30.68
CA PRO A 528 3.54 12.38 -31.69
C PRO A 528 4.88 13.10 -31.47
N LEU A 529 5.97 12.35 -31.58
CA LEU A 529 7.31 12.92 -31.50
C LEU A 529 7.56 13.86 -32.68
N ALA A 530 7.98 15.09 -32.42
CA ALA A 530 8.32 16.05 -33.47
C ALA A 530 9.40 15.48 -34.41
N GLN A 531 9.29 15.76 -35.71
CA GLN A 531 10.20 15.21 -36.72
C GLN A 531 11.67 15.58 -36.46
N GLU A 532 11.91 16.82 -36.02
CA GLU A 532 13.24 17.31 -35.65
C GLU A 532 13.82 16.53 -34.47
N SER A 533 13.03 16.33 -33.40
CA SER A 533 13.44 15.53 -32.25
C SER A 533 13.72 14.08 -32.64
N ARG A 534 12.90 13.48 -33.51
CA ARG A 534 13.13 12.13 -34.06
C ARG A 534 14.47 12.04 -34.79
N GLN A 535 14.77 13.01 -35.66
CA GLN A 535 16.04 13.04 -36.39
C GLN A 535 17.23 13.23 -35.45
N ARG A 536 17.13 14.14 -34.49
CA ARG A 536 18.18 14.41 -33.49
C ARG A 536 18.49 13.18 -32.64
N ILE A 537 17.47 12.48 -32.15
CA ILE A 537 17.62 11.23 -31.37
C ILE A 537 18.24 10.13 -32.22
N LEU A 538 17.76 9.93 -33.46
CA LEU A 538 18.30 8.90 -34.34
C LEU A 538 19.76 9.19 -34.72
N ALA A 539 20.12 10.45 -35.00
CA ALA A 539 21.49 10.84 -35.26
C ALA A 539 22.40 10.57 -34.05
N ALA A 540 21.96 10.95 -32.84
CA ALA A 540 22.71 10.70 -31.61
C ALA A 540 22.88 9.20 -31.34
N SER A 541 21.82 8.40 -31.52
CA SER A 541 21.83 6.96 -31.25
C SER A 541 22.61 6.11 -32.28
N ASN A 542 22.99 6.69 -33.42
CA ASN A 542 23.80 6.06 -34.47
C ASN A 542 25.16 6.77 -34.65
N SER A 543 25.59 7.54 -33.65
CA SER A 543 26.75 8.44 -33.73
C SER A 543 28.12 7.74 -33.57
N MET A 544 28.16 6.43 -33.33
CA MET A 544 29.39 5.65 -33.22
C MET A 544 29.33 4.35 -34.02
N PRO A 545 30.43 3.92 -34.65
CA PRO A 545 30.51 2.61 -35.30
C PRO A 545 30.16 1.48 -34.34
N GLY A 546 29.41 0.49 -34.82
CA GLY A 546 29.03 -0.68 -34.01
C GLY A 546 27.88 -0.44 -33.02
N VAL A 547 27.32 0.77 -32.96
CA VAL A 547 26.12 1.09 -32.17
C VAL A 547 24.98 1.51 -33.09
N GLN A 548 23.78 0.98 -32.86
CA GLN A 548 22.60 1.26 -33.66
C GLN A 548 21.40 1.62 -32.78
N GLY A 549 20.74 2.73 -33.10
CA GLY A 549 19.48 3.13 -32.50
C GLY A 549 18.29 2.86 -33.41
N LYS A 550 17.22 2.26 -32.86
CA LYS A 550 15.94 2.07 -33.54
C LYS A 550 14.79 2.58 -32.69
N LEU A 551 13.97 3.45 -33.28
CA LEU A 551 12.83 4.09 -32.63
C LEU A 551 11.52 3.40 -33.01
N TYR A 552 10.68 3.14 -32.02
CA TYR A 552 9.34 2.56 -32.15
C TYR A 552 8.30 3.60 -31.75
N THR A 553 7.39 3.91 -32.66
CA THR A 553 6.32 4.91 -32.48
C THR A 553 4.94 4.36 -32.79
N GLU A 554 4.86 3.18 -33.41
CA GLU A 554 3.59 2.58 -33.79
C GLU A 554 2.84 2.06 -32.56
N PRO A 555 1.54 2.34 -32.41
CA PRO A 555 0.78 1.89 -31.24
C PRO A 555 0.84 0.38 -30.97
N ALA A 556 0.90 -0.44 -32.04
CA ALA A 556 1.04 -1.89 -31.92
C ALA A 556 2.40 -2.30 -31.34
N ASP A 557 3.48 -1.64 -31.76
CA ASP A 557 4.82 -1.88 -31.21
C ASP A 557 4.87 -1.44 -29.74
N LEU A 558 4.36 -0.25 -29.43
CA LEU A 558 4.33 0.26 -28.04
C LEU A 558 3.51 -0.63 -27.11
N ALA A 559 2.39 -1.19 -27.59
CA ALA A 559 1.61 -2.15 -26.83
C ALA A 559 2.39 -3.46 -26.57
N GLU A 560 3.07 -4.01 -27.58
CA GLU A 560 3.87 -5.23 -27.41
C GLU A 560 5.09 -5.00 -26.51
N ILE A 561 5.80 -3.88 -26.64
CA ILE A 561 6.89 -3.50 -25.73
C ILE A 561 6.36 -3.33 -24.32
N GLY A 562 5.21 -2.68 -24.16
CA GLY A 562 4.55 -2.50 -22.87
C GLY A 562 4.20 -3.83 -22.21
N ALA A 563 3.63 -4.78 -22.95
CA ALA A 563 3.31 -6.10 -22.43
C ALA A 563 4.58 -6.89 -22.02
N ILE A 564 5.67 -6.76 -22.78
CA ILE A 564 6.96 -7.38 -22.44
C ILE A 564 7.55 -6.74 -21.17
N TYR A 565 7.53 -5.41 -21.10
CA TYR A 565 8.04 -4.65 -19.96
C TYR A 565 7.24 -4.94 -18.68
N GLY A 566 5.90 -4.92 -18.77
CA GLY A 566 5.03 -5.20 -17.63
C GLY A 566 5.25 -6.59 -17.04
N ALA A 567 5.36 -7.62 -17.89
CA ALA A 567 5.65 -8.98 -17.44
C ALA A 567 7.03 -9.07 -16.77
N ALA A 568 8.04 -8.41 -17.33
CA ALA A 568 9.39 -8.37 -16.74
C ALA A 568 9.41 -7.65 -15.39
N GLU A 569 8.70 -6.53 -15.23
CA GLU A 569 8.59 -5.82 -13.95
C GLU A 569 7.84 -6.65 -12.89
N ARG A 570 6.78 -7.37 -13.28
CA ARG A 570 6.09 -8.30 -12.37
C ARG A 570 7.04 -9.40 -11.88
N ILE A 571 7.83 -10.01 -12.79
CA ILE A 571 8.86 -10.99 -12.41
C ILE A 571 9.90 -10.36 -11.49
N ARG A 572 10.37 -9.13 -11.78
CA ARG A 572 11.33 -8.42 -10.93
C ARG A 572 10.82 -8.20 -9.51
N VAL A 573 9.54 -7.86 -9.36
CA VAL A 573 8.90 -7.63 -8.06
C VAL A 573 8.63 -8.93 -7.31
N LEU A 574 8.31 -10.03 -8.01
CA LEU A 574 7.92 -11.30 -7.36
C LEU A 574 9.10 -12.26 -7.09
N ASN A 575 10.15 -12.23 -7.92
CA ASN A 575 11.35 -13.05 -7.72
C ASN A 575 12.12 -12.56 -6.48
N GLY A 576 12.52 -13.48 -5.58
CA GLY A 576 13.08 -13.12 -4.27
C GLY A 576 14.39 -12.34 -4.35
N THR A 577 15.32 -12.79 -5.19
CA THR A 577 16.60 -12.10 -5.40
C THR A 577 16.42 -10.74 -6.06
N ALA A 578 15.60 -10.66 -7.12
CA ALA A 578 15.35 -9.39 -7.80
C ALA A 578 14.60 -8.39 -6.91
N HIS A 579 13.66 -8.87 -6.10
CA HIS A 579 12.92 -8.09 -5.12
C HIS A 579 13.84 -7.50 -4.05
N GLU A 580 14.72 -8.31 -3.44
CA GLU A 580 15.67 -7.83 -2.43
C GLU A 580 16.62 -6.77 -3.00
N GLN A 581 17.14 -7.00 -4.21
CA GLN A 581 17.99 -6.02 -4.89
C GLN A 581 17.24 -4.71 -5.13
N TYR A 582 16.00 -4.77 -5.59
CA TYR A 582 15.23 -3.58 -5.91
C TYR A 582 14.77 -2.80 -4.66
N PHE A 583 14.04 -3.45 -3.74
CA PHE A 583 13.42 -2.76 -2.60
C PHE A 583 14.38 -2.49 -1.44
N SER A 584 15.39 -3.35 -1.22
CA SER A 584 16.31 -3.22 -0.08
C SER A 584 17.61 -2.52 -0.43
N ARG A 585 18.11 -2.61 -1.67
CA ARG A 585 19.39 -2.00 -2.08
C ARG A 585 19.24 -0.77 -2.97
N GLU A 586 18.33 -0.80 -3.95
CA GLU A 586 18.17 0.31 -4.88
C GLU A 586 17.31 1.44 -4.31
N ILE A 587 16.17 1.15 -3.67
CA ILE A 587 15.22 2.17 -3.20
C ILE A 587 15.70 2.84 -1.90
N ARG A 588 15.43 4.15 -1.77
CA ARG A 588 15.57 4.95 -0.56
C ARG A 588 14.17 5.45 -0.16
N TRP A 589 13.69 5.01 1.01
CA TRP A 589 12.30 5.19 1.43
C TRP A 589 12.00 6.53 2.10
N ASP A 590 13.04 7.28 2.48
CA ASP A 590 12.94 8.52 3.22
C ASP A 590 14.05 9.51 2.82
N ILE A 591 13.80 10.80 3.04
CA ILE A 591 14.74 11.88 2.68
C ILE A 591 16.05 11.76 3.46
N GLY A 592 16.03 11.26 4.70
CA GLY A 592 17.22 11.08 5.53
C GLY A 592 18.21 10.09 4.91
N SER A 593 17.72 8.93 4.46
CA SER A 593 18.58 7.93 3.78
C SER A 593 19.11 8.43 2.44
N VAL A 594 18.32 9.18 1.67
CA VAL A 594 18.75 9.83 0.41
C VAL A 594 19.89 10.82 0.68
N GLN A 595 19.75 11.70 1.68
CA GLN A 595 20.76 12.71 2.01
C GLN A 595 22.05 12.10 2.58
N ALA A 596 21.93 11.02 3.37
CA ALA A 596 23.07 10.38 4.01
C ALA A 596 23.96 9.61 3.02
N THR A 597 23.34 8.94 2.03
CA THR A 597 24.08 8.07 1.10
C THR A 597 24.38 8.72 -0.25
N LYS A 598 23.55 9.69 -0.66
CA LYS A 598 23.63 10.38 -1.96
C LYS A 598 23.66 9.41 -3.16
N ASP A 599 23.13 8.21 -2.98
CA ASP A 599 22.93 7.19 -4.00
C ASP A 599 21.52 6.57 -3.86
N GLY A 600 21.21 5.55 -4.67
CA GLY A 600 19.89 4.94 -4.65
C GLY A 600 18.81 5.74 -5.37
N LEU A 601 17.64 5.11 -5.49
CA LEU A 601 16.42 5.65 -6.07
C LEU A 601 15.56 6.23 -4.95
N ASP A 602 15.54 7.55 -4.84
CA ASP A 602 14.57 8.25 -3.99
C ASP A 602 13.14 7.84 -4.39
N ILE A 603 12.33 7.40 -3.43
CA ILE A 603 10.94 7.01 -3.62
C ILE A 603 10.11 8.10 -4.32
N ALA A 604 10.43 9.38 -4.11
CA ALA A 604 9.79 10.51 -4.79
C ALA A 604 10.06 10.56 -6.30
N THR A 605 11.07 9.82 -6.79
CA THR A 605 11.39 9.69 -8.22
C THR A 605 10.74 8.47 -8.89
N LEU A 606 10.01 7.65 -8.12
CA LEU A 606 9.41 6.39 -8.57
C LEU A 606 7.88 6.44 -8.65
N THR A 607 7.24 7.42 -8.03
CA THR A 607 5.78 7.46 -7.88
C THR A 607 5.17 8.64 -8.63
N ASN A 608 3.99 8.46 -9.22
CA ASN A 608 3.18 9.56 -9.79
C ASN A 608 2.31 10.24 -8.73
N GLY A 609 2.13 9.58 -7.59
CA GLY A 609 1.29 10.09 -6.51
C GLY A 609 1.17 9.10 -5.35
N PRO A 610 0.29 9.40 -4.40
CA PRO A 610 0.09 8.62 -3.18
C PRO A 610 -0.31 7.15 -3.42
N MET A 611 -1.05 6.86 -4.50
CA MET A 611 -1.44 5.50 -4.86
C MET A 611 -0.25 4.62 -5.25
N ASP A 612 0.62 5.10 -6.12
CA ASP A 612 1.83 4.38 -6.52
C ASP A 612 2.74 4.14 -5.32
N LEU A 613 2.85 5.12 -4.42
CA LEU A 613 3.61 4.98 -3.18
C LEU A 613 3.06 3.88 -2.28
N ALA A 614 1.73 3.82 -2.11
CA ALA A 614 1.10 2.77 -1.33
C ALA A 614 1.37 1.39 -1.90
N VAL A 615 1.17 1.23 -3.21
CA VAL A 615 1.39 -0.05 -3.90
C VAL A 615 2.85 -0.48 -3.79
N LEU A 616 3.81 0.45 -3.96
CA LEU A 616 5.23 0.15 -3.79
C LEU A 616 5.57 -0.25 -2.35
N ARG A 617 5.04 0.43 -1.34
CA ARG A 617 5.24 0.07 0.08
C ARG A 617 4.70 -1.32 0.40
N VAL A 618 3.50 -1.62 -0.09
CA VAL A 618 2.88 -2.94 0.04
C VAL A 618 3.71 -4.01 -0.67
N ALA A 619 4.16 -3.72 -1.88
CA ALA A 619 4.97 -4.62 -2.70
C ALA A 619 6.38 -4.84 -2.16
N ALA A 620 6.88 -4.02 -1.24
CA ALA A 620 8.21 -4.15 -0.64
C ALA A 620 8.29 -5.15 0.53
N ASP A 621 7.15 -5.63 1.04
CA ASP A 621 7.13 -6.64 2.12
C ASP A 621 7.42 -8.03 1.52
N PRO A 622 8.51 -8.72 1.91
CA PRO A 622 8.86 -10.03 1.36
C PRO A 622 7.78 -11.10 1.55
N ARG A 623 6.98 -10.98 2.61
CA ARG A 623 5.87 -11.91 2.89
C ARG A 623 4.70 -11.67 1.94
N THR A 624 4.44 -10.41 1.58
CA THR A 624 3.47 -10.05 0.54
C THR A 624 3.86 -10.62 -0.81
N ARG A 625 5.15 -10.50 -1.17
CA ARG A 625 5.73 -11.09 -2.38
C ARG A 625 5.52 -12.60 -2.45
N GLU A 626 5.84 -13.33 -1.37
CA GLU A 626 5.66 -14.78 -1.30
C GLU A 626 4.22 -15.21 -1.53
N LEU A 627 3.26 -14.49 -0.93
CA LEU A 627 1.84 -14.73 -1.13
C LEU A 627 1.44 -14.49 -2.59
N LEU A 628 1.79 -13.34 -3.17
CA LEU A 628 1.48 -13.04 -4.57
C LEU A 628 2.08 -14.06 -5.53
N ALA A 629 3.33 -14.46 -5.33
CA ALA A 629 3.98 -15.50 -6.11
C ALA A 629 3.22 -16.83 -6.00
N SER A 630 2.78 -17.21 -4.79
CA SER A 630 2.01 -18.43 -4.55
C SER A 630 0.62 -18.43 -5.19
N TRP A 631 0.02 -17.25 -5.37
CA TRP A 631 -1.31 -17.09 -5.98
C TRP A 631 -1.24 -16.95 -7.51
N GLY A 632 -0.04 -16.76 -8.08
CA GLY A 632 0.10 -16.32 -9.46
C GLY A 632 -0.43 -14.90 -9.68
N GLY A 633 -0.42 -14.06 -8.65
CA GLY A 633 -0.92 -12.68 -8.66
C GLY A 633 0.08 -11.66 -9.20
N GLY A 634 -0.17 -10.38 -8.91
CA GLY A 634 0.65 -9.25 -9.33
C GLY A 634 0.26 -8.66 -10.69
N ARG A 635 -0.94 -8.97 -11.22
CA ARG A 635 -1.37 -8.49 -12.55
C ARG A 635 -1.48 -6.97 -12.62
N ASN A 636 -1.91 -6.31 -11.55
CA ASN A 636 -1.98 -4.85 -11.51
C ASN A 636 -0.59 -4.18 -11.63
N LEU A 637 0.46 -4.80 -11.09
CA LEU A 637 1.84 -4.30 -11.24
C LEU A 637 2.27 -4.35 -12.72
N GLU A 638 1.94 -5.44 -13.41
CA GLU A 638 2.18 -5.61 -14.84
C GLU A 638 1.40 -4.59 -15.68
N LEU A 639 0.11 -4.43 -15.42
CA LEU A 639 -0.75 -3.49 -16.16
C LEU A 639 -0.31 -2.04 -15.99
N ALA A 640 0.13 -1.65 -14.79
CA ALA A 640 0.64 -0.31 -14.52
C ALA A 640 1.93 -0.01 -15.33
N ALA A 641 2.89 -0.95 -15.32
CA ALA A 641 4.11 -0.85 -16.11
C ALA A 641 3.84 -0.87 -17.62
N GLU A 642 2.91 -1.71 -18.08
CA GLU A 642 2.48 -1.75 -19.48
C GLU A 642 1.88 -0.41 -19.93
N ALA A 643 0.99 0.17 -19.12
CA ALA A 643 0.36 1.45 -19.41
C ALA A 643 1.38 2.59 -19.54
N ALA A 644 2.43 2.60 -18.72
CA ALA A 644 3.49 3.61 -18.79
C ALA A 644 4.22 3.62 -20.15
N VAL A 645 4.45 2.44 -20.74
CA VAL A 645 5.09 2.32 -22.06
C VAL A 645 4.10 2.62 -23.18
N ARG A 646 2.87 2.09 -23.09
CA ARG A 646 1.81 2.31 -24.09
C ARG A 646 1.49 3.79 -24.26
N ASN A 647 1.55 4.55 -23.17
CA ASN A 647 1.30 5.99 -23.13
C ASN A 647 2.57 6.83 -23.38
N SER A 648 3.66 6.25 -23.87
CA SER A 648 4.86 7.02 -24.24
C SER A 648 4.78 7.53 -25.69
N ALA A 649 5.52 8.59 -26.01
CA ALA A 649 5.59 9.12 -27.37
C ALA A 649 6.39 8.20 -28.30
N ALA A 650 7.43 7.56 -27.77
CA ALA A 650 8.24 6.57 -28.48
C ALA A 650 9.01 5.67 -27.49
N VAL A 651 9.50 4.54 -27.99
CA VAL A 651 10.54 3.74 -27.33
C VAL A 651 11.77 3.67 -28.23
N LEU A 652 12.95 3.93 -27.67
CA LEU A 652 14.23 3.77 -28.35
C LEU A 652 14.94 2.51 -27.83
N LEU A 653 15.30 1.62 -28.74
CA LEU A 653 16.26 0.55 -28.50
C LEU A 653 17.64 0.98 -29.02
N VAL A 654 18.64 0.91 -28.15
CA VAL A 654 20.06 0.97 -28.52
C VAL A 654 20.60 -0.46 -28.50
N SER A 655 21.17 -0.87 -29.63
CA SER A 655 21.81 -2.16 -29.85
C SER A 655 23.28 -1.96 -30.20
N ILE A 656 24.10 -2.96 -29.88
CA ILE A 656 25.52 -2.98 -30.24
C ILE A 656 25.82 -4.21 -31.09
N THR A 657 26.87 -4.14 -31.91
CA THR A 657 27.46 -5.34 -32.49
C THR A 657 27.87 -6.29 -31.36
N ALA A 658 27.54 -7.57 -31.49
CA ALA A 658 27.94 -8.56 -30.50
C ALA A 658 29.47 -8.56 -30.36
N GLY A 659 29.97 -8.31 -29.15
CA GLY A 659 31.40 -8.04 -28.92
C GLY A 659 31.72 -7.88 -27.44
N ASP A 660 33.00 -7.64 -27.16
CA ASP A 660 33.59 -7.48 -25.83
C ASP A 660 33.15 -6.19 -25.10
N ILE A 661 33.73 -5.93 -23.93
CA ILE A 661 33.42 -4.80 -23.04
C ILE A 661 33.54 -3.44 -23.76
N GLN A 662 34.39 -3.31 -24.79
CA GLN A 662 34.55 -2.03 -25.51
C GLN A 662 33.28 -1.62 -26.26
N ALA A 663 32.55 -2.60 -26.82
CA ALA A 663 31.27 -2.35 -27.47
C ALA A 663 30.21 -1.87 -26.46
N VAL A 664 30.22 -2.42 -25.24
CA VAL A 664 29.31 -2.02 -24.14
C VAL A 664 29.62 -0.59 -23.68
N LEU A 665 30.90 -0.25 -23.47
CA LEU A 665 31.33 1.10 -23.11
C LEU A 665 30.97 2.13 -24.19
N SER A 666 31.23 1.80 -25.46
CA SER A 666 30.87 2.65 -26.60
C SER A 666 29.35 2.84 -26.69
N GLY A 667 28.58 1.78 -26.46
CA GLY A 667 27.13 1.87 -26.37
C GLY A 667 26.66 2.73 -25.20
N GLY A 668 27.31 2.66 -24.03
CA GLY A 668 27.04 3.53 -22.89
C GLY A 668 27.25 5.01 -23.20
N ARG A 669 28.31 5.34 -23.94
CA ARG A 669 28.55 6.71 -24.43
C ARG A 669 27.42 7.20 -25.34
N VAL A 670 27.00 6.36 -26.28
CA VAL A 670 25.88 6.67 -27.19
C VAL A 670 24.55 6.80 -26.44
N VAL A 671 24.30 5.97 -25.42
CA VAL A 671 23.12 6.08 -24.56
C VAL A 671 23.07 7.46 -23.89
N GLU A 672 24.17 7.91 -23.27
CA GLU A 672 24.21 9.24 -22.64
C GLU A 672 24.05 10.37 -23.65
N ARG A 673 24.78 10.32 -24.77
CA ARG A 673 24.64 11.31 -25.85
C ARG A 673 23.20 11.42 -26.35
N THR A 674 22.53 10.27 -26.50
CA THR A 674 21.12 10.24 -26.94
C THR A 674 20.19 10.79 -25.87
N TRP A 675 20.45 10.51 -24.60
CA TRP A 675 19.67 11.03 -23.48
C TRP A 675 19.82 12.56 -23.33
N LEU A 676 21.04 13.08 -23.48
CA LEU A 676 21.30 14.52 -23.51
C LEU A 676 20.61 15.19 -24.72
N ALA A 677 20.65 14.57 -25.90
CA ALA A 677 19.94 15.05 -27.09
C ALA A 677 18.42 15.03 -26.92
N ALA A 678 17.87 14.02 -26.24
CA ALA A 678 16.46 13.99 -25.88
C ALA A 678 16.10 15.12 -24.89
N THR A 679 16.98 15.38 -23.92
CA THR A 679 16.83 16.47 -22.94
C THR A 679 16.87 17.84 -23.64
N GLU A 680 17.78 18.04 -24.58
CA GLU A 680 17.86 19.23 -25.46
C GLU A 680 16.54 19.46 -26.22
N CYS A 681 15.88 18.38 -26.65
CA CYS A 681 14.59 18.42 -27.32
C CYS A 681 13.38 18.60 -26.38
N GLY A 682 13.59 18.75 -25.07
CA GLY A 682 12.50 18.87 -24.08
C GLY A 682 11.74 17.55 -23.83
N LEU A 683 12.41 16.41 -24.00
CA LEU A 683 11.80 15.09 -23.80
C LEU A 683 12.18 14.49 -22.44
N ALA A 684 11.20 13.91 -21.77
CA ALA A 684 11.37 13.03 -20.63
C ALA A 684 11.87 11.67 -21.09
N VAL A 685 12.79 11.07 -20.35
CA VAL A 685 13.39 9.77 -20.64
C VAL A 685 13.31 8.88 -19.40
N GLN A 686 12.83 7.65 -19.57
CA GLN A 686 12.94 6.59 -18.56
C GLN A 686 13.56 5.33 -19.16
N PRO A 687 14.63 4.79 -18.55
CA PRO A 687 15.10 3.44 -18.84
C PRO A 687 14.05 2.39 -18.46
N ILE A 688 13.79 1.44 -19.36
CA ILE A 688 12.85 0.33 -19.19
C ILE A 688 13.54 -1.01 -19.52
N CYS A 689 14.78 -1.15 -19.05
CA CYS A 689 15.70 -2.22 -19.46
C CYS A 689 15.50 -3.57 -18.74
N SER A 690 14.55 -3.69 -17.80
CA SER A 690 14.35 -4.95 -17.06
C SER A 690 14.12 -6.17 -17.95
N PRO A 691 13.44 -6.11 -19.12
CA PRO A 691 13.32 -7.27 -20.00
C PRO A 691 14.68 -7.73 -20.56
N ILE A 692 15.54 -6.77 -20.92
CA ILE A 692 16.88 -7.05 -21.46
C ILE A 692 17.72 -7.72 -20.38
N PHE A 693 17.80 -7.13 -19.18
CA PHE A 693 18.67 -7.64 -18.12
C PHE A 693 18.16 -8.97 -17.55
N LEU A 694 16.86 -9.12 -17.27
CA LEU A 694 16.34 -10.39 -16.75
C LEU A 694 16.49 -11.54 -17.77
N SER A 695 16.30 -11.28 -19.06
CA SER A 695 16.51 -12.29 -20.09
C SER A 695 17.99 -12.63 -20.32
N HIS A 696 18.91 -11.69 -20.06
CA HIS A 696 20.35 -11.89 -20.08
C HIS A 696 20.82 -12.84 -18.96
N LEU A 697 20.05 -12.98 -17.88
CA LEU A 697 20.36 -13.89 -16.76
C LEU A 697 19.98 -15.35 -17.02
N LEU A 698 19.24 -15.65 -18.10
CA LEU A 698 18.85 -17.03 -18.44
C LEU A 698 20.03 -18.03 -18.53
N PRO A 699 21.20 -17.69 -19.11
CA PRO A 699 22.37 -18.57 -19.11
C PRO A 699 23.04 -18.71 -17.74
N HIS A 700 22.91 -17.70 -16.87
CA HIS A 700 23.57 -17.64 -15.56
C HIS A 700 22.73 -18.23 -14.43
N ARG A 701 21.45 -18.55 -14.68
CA ARG A 701 20.41 -18.93 -13.70
C ARG A 701 20.25 -17.88 -12.60
N LEU A 702 19.24 -17.03 -12.71
CA LEU A 702 18.81 -16.21 -11.57
C LEU A 702 18.47 -17.14 -10.39
N PRO A 703 19.01 -16.88 -9.18
CA PRO A 703 18.60 -17.64 -8.00
C PRO A 703 17.09 -17.53 -7.81
N GLU A 704 16.49 -18.63 -7.33
CA GLU A 704 15.05 -18.70 -7.02
C GLU A 704 14.10 -18.50 -8.21
N LEU A 705 14.57 -18.62 -9.46
CA LEU A 705 13.66 -18.73 -10.62
C LEU A 705 12.83 -20.01 -10.54
N SER A 706 11.52 -19.87 -10.49
CA SER A 706 10.60 -20.98 -10.70
C SER A 706 10.62 -21.45 -12.16
N VAL A 707 10.21 -22.70 -12.40
CA VAL A 707 10.08 -23.27 -13.76
C VAL A 707 9.15 -22.43 -14.63
N SER A 708 8.10 -21.86 -14.03
CA SER A 708 7.13 -21.00 -14.71
C SER A 708 7.76 -19.67 -15.13
N GLU A 709 8.47 -19.00 -14.23
CA GLU A 709 9.16 -17.73 -14.54
C GLU A 709 10.26 -17.93 -15.58
N GLU A 710 11.01 -19.03 -15.53
CA GLU A 710 12.03 -19.32 -16.53
C GLU A 710 11.41 -19.51 -17.93
N ALA A 711 10.28 -20.22 -18.02
CA ALA A 711 9.55 -20.38 -19.27
C ALA A 711 9.00 -19.04 -19.77
N GLU A 712 8.47 -18.21 -18.88
CA GLU A 712 7.97 -16.87 -19.20
C GLU A 712 9.10 -15.96 -19.73
N LEU A 713 10.24 -15.88 -19.04
CA LEU A 713 11.41 -15.10 -19.48
C LEU A 713 11.94 -15.56 -20.85
N LYS A 714 11.96 -16.88 -21.14
CA LYS A 714 12.30 -17.40 -22.47
C LYS A 714 11.30 -16.95 -23.53
N GLY A 715 10.01 -16.93 -23.19
CA GLY A 715 8.95 -16.39 -24.03
C GLY A 715 9.14 -14.89 -24.31
N LEU A 716 9.40 -14.09 -23.29
CA LEU A 716 9.69 -12.65 -23.41
C LEU A 716 10.91 -12.39 -24.30
N ARG A 717 12.01 -13.14 -24.11
CA ARG A 717 13.21 -13.05 -24.96
C ARG A 717 12.89 -13.34 -26.43
N SER A 718 12.08 -14.36 -26.68
CA SER A 718 11.67 -14.73 -28.05
C SER A 718 10.81 -13.65 -28.70
N ARG A 719 9.89 -13.04 -27.94
CA ARG A 719 9.08 -11.90 -28.39
C ARG A 719 9.94 -10.68 -28.69
N MET A 720 10.86 -10.32 -27.81
CA MET A 720 11.82 -9.22 -28.01
C MET A 720 12.65 -9.43 -29.28
N ASN A 721 13.24 -10.61 -29.48
CA ASN A 721 14.06 -10.89 -30.66
C ASN A 721 13.25 -10.72 -31.96
N ARG A 722 11.98 -11.15 -31.98
CA ARG A 722 11.09 -10.96 -33.14
C ARG A 722 10.75 -9.49 -33.37
N LEU A 723 10.37 -8.77 -32.32
CA LEU A 723 9.96 -7.38 -32.40
C LEU A 723 11.12 -6.47 -32.82
N PHE A 724 12.28 -6.67 -32.20
CA PHE A 724 13.43 -5.81 -32.40
C PHE A 724 14.29 -6.19 -33.61
N GLY A 725 14.16 -7.42 -34.11
CA GLY A 725 14.89 -7.89 -35.29
C GLY A 725 16.39 -8.05 -35.04
N THR A 726 16.81 -8.26 -33.80
CA THR A 726 18.22 -8.48 -33.45
C THR A 726 18.63 -9.90 -33.85
N GLY A 727 19.38 -10.03 -34.94
CA GLY A 727 20.00 -11.28 -35.36
C GLY A 727 21.18 -11.69 -34.48
N ALA A 728 21.83 -12.83 -34.78
CA ALA A 728 22.92 -13.40 -33.98
C ALA A 728 24.13 -12.46 -33.77
N ASN A 729 24.30 -11.44 -34.62
CA ASN A 729 25.44 -10.53 -34.61
C ASN A 729 25.17 -9.19 -33.89
N ALA A 730 23.98 -9.01 -33.29
CA ALA A 730 23.60 -7.79 -32.57
C ALA A 730 23.06 -8.13 -31.18
N SER A 731 23.42 -7.33 -30.18
CA SER A 731 22.98 -7.48 -28.80
C SER A 731 22.20 -6.24 -28.38
N MET A 732 20.98 -6.44 -27.87
CA MET A 732 20.19 -5.37 -27.24
C MET A 732 20.96 -4.85 -26.02
N LEU A 733 21.21 -3.54 -25.96
CA LEU A 733 21.99 -2.94 -24.89
C LEU A 733 21.10 -2.15 -23.93
N PHE A 734 20.26 -1.26 -24.46
CA PHE A 734 19.51 -0.31 -23.64
C PHE A 734 18.15 0.00 -24.26
N LEU A 735 17.11 0.03 -23.43
CA LEU A 735 15.76 0.37 -23.83
C LEU A 735 15.29 1.57 -23.01
N MET A 736 14.83 2.62 -23.68
CA MET A 736 14.30 3.81 -23.01
C MET A 736 12.99 4.26 -23.65
N ARG A 737 12.02 4.65 -22.82
CA ARG A 737 10.81 5.32 -23.27
C ARG A 737 11.02 6.84 -23.28
N LEU A 738 10.41 7.49 -24.25
CA LEU A 738 10.46 8.93 -24.47
C LEU A 738 9.05 9.52 -24.35
N SER A 739 8.92 10.60 -23.59
CA SER A 739 7.66 11.32 -23.37
C SER A 739 7.91 12.83 -23.41
N ILE A 740 6.83 13.63 -23.42
CA ILE A 740 6.95 15.09 -23.31
C ILE A 740 7.31 15.43 -21.86
N ALA A 741 8.38 16.20 -21.63
CA ALA A 741 8.80 16.56 -20.28
C ALA A 741 7.77 17.46 -19.58
N GLU A 742 7.52 17.19 -18.29
CA GLU A 742 6.74 18.07 -17.43
C GLU A 742 7.66 19.03 -16.65
N ALA A 743 7.11 20.15 -16.19
CA ALA A 743 7.84 21.05 -15.29
C ALA A 743 8.07 20.38 -13.92
N ASN A 744 9.23 20.62 -13.31
CA ASN A 744 9.58 20.20 -11.94
C ASN A 744 9.69 18.67 -11.73
N VAL A 745 10.76 18.07 -12.28
CA VAL A 745 11.14 16.67 -11.99
C VAL A 745 12.09 16.61 -10.80
N VAL A 746 11.80 15.73 -9.83
CA VAL A 746 12.68 15.44 -8.69
C VAL A 746 13.95 14.76 -9.21
N ARG A 747 15.11 15.26 -8.80
CA ARG A 747 16.41 14.76 -9.25
C ARG A 747 17.09 13.96 -8.16
N SER A 748 17.60 12.78 -8.50
CA SER A 748 18.42 12.00 -7.58
C SER A 748 19.69 12.77 -7.20
N LEU A 749 20.10 12.67 -5.94
CA LEU A 749 21.38 13.19 -5.48
C LEU A 749 22.56 12.43 -6.11
N ARG A 750 23.75 13.02 -6.01
CA ARG A 750 25.02 12.44 -6.44
C ARG A 750 26.05 12.55 -5.33
N LEU A 751 26.99 11.61 -5.33
CA LEU A 751 28.14 11.60 -4.45
C LEU A 751 28.96 12.88 -4.61
N ASP A 752 29.61 13.29 -3.52
CA ASP A 752 30.54 14.40 -3.56
C ASP A 752 31.84 13.98 -4.27
N ILE A 753 32.58 14.95 -4.80
CA ILE A 753 33.85 14.71 -5.50
C ILE A 753 34.83 13.92 -4.62
N GLU A 754 34.84 14.20 -3.32
CA GLU A 754 35.70 13.56 -2.32
C GLU A 754 35.42 12.06 -2.15
N ASP A 755 34.20 11.62 -2.45
CA ASP A 755 33.76 10.23 -2.36
C ASP A 755 34.06 9.44 -3.63
N VAL A 756 34.17 10.12 -4.78
CA VAL A 756 34.49 9.49 -6.07
C VAL A 756 35.97 9.62 -6.45
N LEU A 757 36.73 10.52 -5.81
CA LEU A 757 38.18 10.60 -5.99
C LEU A 757 38.89 9.52 -5.16
N ALA A 758 39.76 8.76 -5.80
CA ALA A 758 40.51 7.70 -5.15
C ALA A 758 41.57 8.30 -4.22
N LYS A 759 41.50 7.96 -2.92
CA LYS A 759 42.47 8.42 -1.92
C LYS A 759 43.71 7.54 -2.02
N ARG A 760 44.90 8.14 -2.09
CA ARG A 760 46.16 7.41 -1.95
C ARG A 760 46.21 6.87 -0.52
N ASN A 761 46.11 5.56 -0.35
CA ASN A 761 46.36 4.93 0.94
C ASN A 761 47.86 5.01 1.23
N ILE A 762 48.28 6.12 1.83
CA ILE A 762 49.55 6.19 2.54
C ILE A 762 49.23 5.71 3.96
N HIS A 763 49.45 4.42 4.24
CA HIS A 763 49.54 3.99 5.62
C HIS A 763 50.64 4.81 6.31
N PRO A 764 50.38 5.40 7.49
CA PRO A 764 51.44 6.06 8.25
C PRO A 764 52.41 4.99 8.73
N ASN A 765 53.66 5.09 8.29
CA ASN A 765 54.78 4.37 8.90
C ASN A 765 54.97 4.80 10.35
#